data_AF-A0A1A9WUC2-F1
#
_entry.id   AF-A0A1A9WUC2-F1
#
_cell.length_a   1.000
_cell.length_b   1.000
_cell.length_c   1.000
_cell.angle_alpha   90.00
_cell.angle_beta   90.00
_cell.angle_gamma   90.00
#
_symmetry.space_group_name_H-M   'P 1'
#
loop_
_entity.id
_entity.type
_entity.pdbx_description
1 polymer ?
#
loop_
_entity_poly.entity_id
_entity_poly.type
_entity_poly.pdbx_seq_one_letter_code
_entity_poly.pdbx_strand_id
1 'polypeptide(L)'
;MDSMKSTATVNIPKKPKIYSSKSESDKDDSGDDDDEKSLWWTLPELVLTQIFWLLPVKDILNAGTTCRRWYEIVNDEYLWKRKFHSHFKTDPGIALKPGAISWKSEYERLTSGIPFVQSQCLKGHVHQVLHVSFSHNGEMFSTCSKDGYVIIWNSGHPCTEKYSQNMKKFNWKYTQYSQFNQSDTLLLVSGVHFGSPHSTSGEIAVFTVDGKVESHLRCRVINRPYDIFGTWFSDQYLISGDLHWLAQMVSTSVLWLNKANQEVDSEHVPIMNQLYKFYNRNASSVRAIMMAKCPWLDESNDPLITASTTDESLESPPDDIEMSENTLVIQNSVGNPLSHSASLRRAFHISFDDSNPSTSTASLSLNWSLQRSNDSTIHYLDEYRREFTGDSVSDESVDEEEDEPMDAADEYDDMENSMPKYLIFSTGSKTYTPHQIGIKRIRNVTFPKKLDPGPSLKERIAAKKAAEQQNQVRDPDPDWWDYEAVSDRFDKVDKVIDLHGHIIGMALSPDHRYLYVNTRPWPKNYIITNPLEPPPIAQEIDIHVIDLMTLKRIGNMLRAHKAYTPSTECFFIFLDVCDDYVASGAEDMHAYLWDRYYGISLAKYKHTDVVNSVAFNPKDSEMLVTTSDDFTIKIWRSRAKAKQLNIDASNNSEAFYLKNSGDN
;
A
#
# COMPACT_ATOMS: atom_id res chain seq x y z
N MET A 1 -30.65 -51.18 33.83
CA MET A 1 -30.77 -50.41 35.08
C MET A 1 -29.45 -49.70 35.27
N ASP A 2 -29.53 -48.40 35.58
CA ASP A 2 -28.48 -47.43 35.93
C ASP A 2 -27.48 -46.94 34.87
N SER A 3 -27.70 -45.69 34.42
CA SER A 3 -26.80 -44.52 34.60
C SER A 3 -27.25 -43.41 33.65
N MET A 4 -28.11 -42.50 34.12
CA MET A 4 -27.79 -41.15 34.62
C MET A 4 -27.02 -40.25 33.63
N LYS A 5 -27.80 -39.37 32.99
CA LYS A 5 -27.39 -38.16 32.28
C LYS A 5 -26.94 -37.09 33.29
N SER A 6 -25.79 -36.46 33.05
CA SER A 6 -25.35 -35.24 33.74
C SER A 6 -25.51 -34.05 32.79
N THR A 7 -26.38 -33.11 33.15
CA THR A 7 -26.52 -31.78 32.54
C THR A 7 -25.87 -30.76 33.46
N ALA A 8 -24.82 -30.09 32.97
CA ALA A 8 -24.16 -28.99 33.67
C ALA A 8 -25.01 -27.70 33.54
N THR A 9 -25.37 -27.11 34.68
CA THR A 9 -26.01 -25.79 34.76
C THR A 9 -24.98 -24.72 35.12
N VAL A 10 -25.10 -23.59 34.41
CA VAL A 10 -24.27 -22.38 34.48
C VAL A 10 -24.48 -21.64 35.80
N ASN A 11 -23.40 -21.28 36.49
CA ASN A 11 -23.42 -20.48 37.72
C ASN A 11 -23.25 -18.98 37.38
N ILE A 12 -24.25 -18.17 37.73
CA ILE A 12 -24.26 -16.71 37.62
C ILE A 12 -23.73 -16.12 38.95
N PRO A 13 -22.80 -15.13 38.96
CA PRO A 13 -22.31 -14.56 40.21
C PRO A 13 -23.33 -13.61 40.86
N LYS A 14 -23.53 -13.76 42.17
CA LYS A 14 -24.40 -12.91 43.00
C LYS A 14 -23.75 -11.55 43.29
N LYS A 15 -24.57 -10.48 43.28
CA LYS A 15 -24.23 -9.09 43.65
C LYS A 15 -23.61 -8.98 45.06
N PRO A 16 -22.74 -7.98 45.33
CA PRO A 16 -22.15 -7.79 46.65
C PRO A 16 -23.15 -7.19 47.65
N LYS A 17 -23.10 -7.67 48.90
CA LYS A 17 -23.89 -7.15 50.02
C LYS A 17 -23.29 -5.84 50.55
N ILE A 18 -24.14 -4.83 50.69
CA ILE A 18 -23.88 -3.59 51.41
C ILE A 18 -23.93 -3.91 52.91
N TYR A 19 -22.85 -3.67 53.66
CA TYR A 19 -22.86 -3.73 55.11
C TYR A 19 -23.19 -2.35 55.69
N SER A 20 -24.28 -2.28 56.45
CA SER A 20 -24.64 -1.12 57.27
C SER A 20 -23.94 -1.17 58.62
N SER A 21 -23.59 0.01 59.10
CA SER A 21 -22.97 0.29 60.40
C SER A 21 -23.90 -0.07 61.57
N LYS A 22 -23.39 -0.85 62.53
CA LYS A 22 -23.88 -0.83 63.92
C LYS A 22 -22.72 -0.91 64.91
N SER A 23 -22.98 -0.21 66.01
CA SER A 23 -22.14 0.30 67.09
C SER A 23 -21.68 -0.73 68.12
N GLU A 24 -20.52 -0.42 68.70
CA GLU A 24 -20.00 -0.68 70.07
C GLU A 24 -20.75 -1.68 70.97
N SER A 25 -20.06 -2.76 71.37
CA SER A 25 -19.45 -2.91 72.72
C SER A 25 -19.08 -4.38 72.93
N ASP A 26 -17.79 -4.69 73.15
CA ASP A 26 -17.34 -5.55 74.25
C ASP A 26 -15.83 -5.76 74.17
N LYS A 27 -15.22 -5.75 75.36
CA LYS A 27 -13.78 -5.75 75.63
C LYS A 27 -13.26 -7.17 75.89
N ASP A 28 -11.96 -7.29 75.61
CA ASP A 28 -10.97 -8.23 76.17
C ASP A 28 -11.08 -9.72 75.75
N ASP A 29 -10.16 -10.19 74.92
CA ASP A 29 -9.04 -11.01 75.39
C ASP A 29 -7.91 -11.10 74.35
N SER A 30 -6.72 -11.19 74.90
CA SER A 30 -5.38 -11.32 74.33
C SER A 30 -5.22 -12.42 73.25
N GLY A 31 -4.53 -12.03 72.18
CA GLY A 31 -4.09 -12.87 71.08
C GLY A 31 -3.31 -12.03 70.09
N ASP A 32 -2.04 -11.74 70.44
CA ASP A 32 -1.03 -11.31 69.47
C ASP A 32 -0.95 -12.33 68.31
N ASP A 33 -0.62 -11.83 67.12
CA ASP A 33 -0.38 -12.53 65.83
C ASP A 33 -1.52 -12.60 64.81
N ASP A 34 -2.15 -11.47 64.42
CA ASP A 34 -3.01 -11.48 63.21
C ASP A 34 -3.10 -10.18 62.38
N ASP A 35 -2.16 -9.24 62.50
CA ASP A 35 -2.18 -8.00 61.70
C ASP A 35 -0.80 -7.67 61.07
N GLU A 36 -0.22 -8.62 60.32
CA GLU A 36 0.62 -8.25 59.17
C GLU A 36 -0.29 -7.71 58.05
N LYS A 37 -0.90 -6.57 58.37
CA LYS A 37 -1.81 -5.83 57.53
C LYS A 37 -0.99 -5.34 56.33
N SER A 38 -0.99 -6.15 55.28
CA SER A 38 -0.35 -5.94 53.97
C SER A 38 -0.12 -4.46 53.65
N LEU A 39 1.12 -3.97 53.84
CA LEU A 39 1.49 -2.55 53.67
C LEU A 39 1.24 -2.00 52.25
N TRP A 40 0.80 -2.83 51.32
CA TRP A 40 0.53 -2.47 49.94
C TRP A 40 -0.55 -1.40 49.77
N TRP A 41 -1.52 -1.27 50.68
CA TRP A 41 -2.51 -0.19 50.60
C TRP A 41 -2.00 1.15 51.15
N THR A 42 -0.96 1.16 51.98
CA THR A 42 -0.40 2.40 52.56
C THR A 42 0.69 3.03 51.69
N LEU A 43 1.23 2.28 50.72
CA LEU A 43 2.24 2.79 49.82
C LEU A 43 1.75 4.04 49.06
N PRO A 44 2.57 5.11 48.95
CA PRO A 44 2.27 6.25 48.10
C PRO A 44 2.12 5.84 46.64
N GLU A 45 1.26 6.54 45.90
CA GLU A 45 0.97 6.23 44.49
C GLU A 45 2.23 6.28 43.61
N LEU A 46 3.11 7.27 43.81
CA LEU A 46 4.36 7.39 43.07
C LEU A 46 5.27 6.15 43.22
N VAL A 47 5.31 5.55 44.41
CA VAL A 47 6.10 4.34 44.68
C VAL A 47 5.44 3.13 44.00
N LEU A 48 4.11 3.04 44.08
CA LEU A 48 3.36 1.97 43.45
C LEU A 48 3.48 2.00 41.92
N THR A 49 3.46 3.19 41.31
CA THR A 49 3.69 3.38 39.86
C THR A 49 5.12 2.98 39.47
N GLN A 50 6.14 3.27 40.30
CA GLN A 50 7.51 2.80 40.08
C GLN A 50 7.61 1.27 40.14
N ILE A 51 6.90 0.62 41.07
CA ILE A 51 6.84 -0.84 41.15
C ILE A 51 6.17 -1.41 39.90
N PHE A 52 5.03 -0.86 39.49
CA PHE A 52 4.29 -1.33 38.30
C PHE A 52 5.10 -1.15 37.02
N TRP A 53 5.93 -0.11 36.96
CA TRP A 53 6.87 0.08 35.86
C TRP A 53 7.92 -1.04 35.76
N LEU A 54 8.30 -1.72 36.84
CA LEU A 54 9.25 -2.84 36.79
C LEU A 54 8.57 -4.16 36.39
N LEU A 55 7.25 -4.26 36.53
CA LEU A 55 6.51 -5.48 36.27
C LEU A 55 6.35 -5.78 34.76
N PRO A 56 6.34 -7.06 34.35
CA PRO A 56 5.88 -7.46 33.02
C PRO A 56 4.44 -7.02 32.76
N VAL A 57 4.11 -6.73 31.50
CA VAL A 57 2.76 -6.23 31.15
C VAL A 57 1.64 -7.18 31.56
N LYS A 58 1.86 -8.49 31.47
CA LYS A 58 0.89 -9.49 31.95
C LYS A 58 0.57 -9.31 33.44
N ASP A 59 1.58 -9.03 34.25
CA ASP A 59 1.43 -8.89 35.70
C ASP A 59 0.82 -7.53 36.06
N ILE A 60 1.13 -6.47 35.30
CA ILE A 60 0.46 -5.16 35.40
C ILE A 60 -1.05 -5.33 35.15
N LEU A 61 -1.42 -6.03 34.07
CA LEU A 61 -2.83 -6.25 33.74
C LEU A 61 -3.55 -7.09 34.81
N ASN A 62 -2.89 -8.13 35.34
CA ASN A 62 -3.44 -8.92 36.44
C ASN A 62 -3.59 -8.09 37.73
N ALA A 63 -2.60 -7.25 38.05
CA ALA A 63 -2.67 -6.32 39.18
C ALA A 63 -3.85 -5.35 39.05
N GLY A 64 -4.16 -4.88 37.85
CA GLY A 64 -5.34 -4.04 37.61
C GLY A 64 -6.68 -4.69 37.95
N THR A 65 -6.74 -6.01 38.08
CA THR A 65 -7.98 -6.73 38.43
C THR A 65 -8.21 -6.88 39.94
N THR A 66 -7.26 -6.49 40.78
CA THR A 66 -7.32 -6.76 42.24
C THR A 66 -8.16 -5.73 42.99
N CYS A 67 -7.96 -4.44 42.74
CA CYS A 67 -8.68 -3.36 43.41
C CYS A 67 -8.77 -2.10 42.53
N ARG A 68 -9.71 -1.21 42.87
CA ARG A 68 -9.97 0.03 42.12
C ARG A 68 -8.73 0.94 42.04
N ARG A 69 -7.99 1.08 43.14
CA ARG A 69 -6.79 1.92 43.17
C ARG A 69 -5.71 1.43 42.20
N TRP A 70 -5.49 0.12 42.13
CA TRP A 70 -4.53 -0.46 41.19
C TRP A 70 -5.03 -0.39 39.76
N TYR A 71 -6.34 -0.54 39.54
CA TYR A 71 -6.97 -0.32 38.24
C TYR A 71 -6.73 1.10 37.73
N GLU A 72 -6.86 2.12 38.57
CA GLU A 72 -6.59 3.52 38.21
C GLU A 72 -5.12 3.72 37.78
N ILE A 73 -4.16 3.20 38.56
CA ILE A 73 -2.72 3.27 38.24
C ILE A 73 -2.37 2.49 36.97
N VAL A 74 -2.98 1.32 36.75
CA VAL A 74 -2.78 0.51 35.54
C VAL A 74 -3.33 1.18 34.29
N ASN A 75 -4.18 2.20 34.40
CA ASN A 75 -4.66 2.99 33.27
C ASN A 75 -3.98 4.36 33.18
N ASP A 76 -2.91 4.60 33.95
CA ASP A 76 -2.15 5.84 33.89
C ASP A 76 -1.36 5.98 32.58
N GLU A 77 -1.54 7.12 31.89
CA GLU A 77 -0.90 7.38 30.60
C GLU A 77 0.63 7.45 30.71
N TYR A 78 1.17 7.93 31.83
CA TYR A 78 2.62 8.08 31.99
C TYR A 78 3.30 6.72 32.16
N LEU A 79 2.68 5.80 32.91
CA LEU A 79 3.10 4.41 33.02
C LEU A 79 3.22 3.77 31.63
N TRP A 80 2.15 3.86 30.81
CA TRP A 80 2.14 3.26 29.48
C TRP A 80 3.06 3.96 28.49
N LYS A 81 3.18 5.29 28.52
CA LYS A 81 4.16 6.03 27.71
C LYS A 81 5.57 5.51 27.98
N ARG A 82 5.99 5.44 29.25
CA ARG A 82 7.33 4.95 29.60
C ARG A 82 7.51 3.48 29.24
N LYS A 83 6.50 2.64 29.46
CA LYS A 83 6.53 1.22 29.04
C LYS A 83 6.67 1.08 27.53
N PHE A 84 5.95 1.90 26.77
CA PHE A 84 5.99 1.92 25.31
C PHE A 84 7.40 2.25 24.82
N HIS A 85 7.96 3.39 25.23
CA HIS A 85 9.32 3.78 24.83
C HIS A 85 10.37 2.76 25.26
N SER A 86 10.23 2.21 26.48
CA SER A 86 11.16 1.19 26.97
C SER A 86 11.08 -0.13 26.19
N HIS A 87 9.88 -0.56 25.79
CA HIS A 87 9.69 -1.84 25.11
C HIS A 87 10.08 -1.76 23.63
N PHE A 88 9.64 -0.70 22.94
CA PHE A 88 9.88 -0.52 21.51
C PHE A 88 11.16 0.26 21.19
N LYS A 89 11.87 0.77 22.22
CA LYS A 89 13.07 1.61 22.08
C LYS A 89 12.86 2.80 21.13
N THR A 90 11.70 3.45 21.23
CA THR A 90 11.41 4.67 20.46
C THR A 90 12.05 5.90 21.11
N ASP A 91 12.24 6.94 20.31
CA ASP A 91 12.69 8.24 20.80
C ASP A 91 11.74 8.77 21.90
N PRO A 92 12.22 9.16 23.09
CA PRO A 92 11.39 9.73 24.15
C PRO A 92 10.57 10.97 23.75
N GLY A 93 11.01 11.68 22.71
CA GLY A 93 10.34 12.83 22.12
C GLY A 93 9.18 12.47 21.19
N ILE A 94 9.00 11.20 20.81
CA ILE A 94 7.85 10.83 19.98
C ILE A 94 6.54 10.98 20.77
N ALA A 95 5.63 11.80 20.23
CA ALA A 95 4.31 11.99 20.81
C ALA A 95 3.41 10.78 20.53
N LEU A 96 2.32 10.67 21.29
CA LEU A 96 1.27 9.70 21.00
C LEU A 96 0.79 9.90 19.56
N LYS A 97 0.59 8.80 18.83
CA LYS A 97 0.08 8.84 17.46
C LYS A 97 -1.18 9.71 17.36
N PRO A 98 -1.23 10.71 16.45
CA PRO A 98 -2.44 11.48 16.21
C PRO A 98 -3.65 10.58 15.93
N GLY A 99 -4.75 10.80 16.66
CA GLY A 99 -5.95 9.98 16.56
C GLY A 99 -5.95 8.70 17.42
N ALA A 100 -4.85 8.39 18.11
CA ALA A 100 -4.84 7.31 19.11
C ALA A 100 -5.47 7.78 20.43
N ILE A 101 -6.15 6.84 21.11
CA ILE A 101 -6.91 7.10 22.34
C ILE A 101 -5.99 7.22 23.55
N SER A 102 -5.00 6.34 23.67
CA SER A 102 -4.08 6.24 24.82
C SER A 102 -2.78 5.53 24.44
N TRP A 103 -1.73 5.70 25.25
CA TRP A 103 -0.51 4.90 25.12
C TRP A 103 -0.77 3.41 25.36
N LYS A 104 -1.73 3.08 26.23
CA LYS A 104 -2.15 1.70 26.48
C LYS A 104 -2.75 1.05 25.24
N SER A 105 -3.68 1.73 24.57
CA SER A 105 -4.29 1.22 23.33
C SER A 105 -3.27 1.05 22.21
N GLU A 106 -2.29 1.96 22.10
CA GLU A 106 -1.22 1.82 21.11
C GLU A 106 -0.29 0.65 21.43
N TYR A 107 0.02 0.45 22.71
CA TYR A 107 0.77 -0.72 23.14
C TYR A 107 0.03 -2.01 22.80
N GLU A 108 -1.29 -2.07 23.02
CA GLU A 108 -2.13 -3.21 22.66
C GLU A 108 -2.18 -3.43 21.13
N ARG A 109 -2.34 -2.35 20.35
CA ARG A 109 -2.33 -2.39 18.88
C ARG A 109 -1.04 -3.03 18.36
N LEU A 110 0.13 -2.55 18.80
CA LEU A 110 1.43 -3.03 18.33
C LEU A 110 1.79 -4.44 18.82
N THR A 111 1.17 -4.94 19.89
CA THR A 111 1.47 -6.27 20.44
C THR A 111 0.48 -7.35 20.02
N SER A 112 -0.81 -7.03 19.98
CA SER A 112 -1.90 -7.98 19.72
C SER A 112 -2.60 -7.76 18.39
N GLY A 113 -2.62 -6.53 17.88
CA GLY A 113 -3.31 -6.10 16.65
C GLY A 113 -2.44 -6.10 15.39
N ILE A 114 -1.23 -6.68 15.44
CA ILE A 114 -0.36 -6.83 14.26
C ILE A 114 -0.55 -8.22 13.64
N PRO A 115 -0.50 -8.37 12.30
CA PRO A 115 -0.47 -9.69 11.67
C PRO A 115 0.73 -10.49 12.19
N PHE A 116 0.51 -11.60 12.89
CA PHE A 116 1.60 -12.35 13.55
C PHE A 116 1.38 -13.85 13.53
N VAL A 117 0.14 -14.31 13.65
CA VAL A 117 -0.18 -15.74 13.65
C VAL A 117 -0.31 -16.21 12.22
N GLN A 118 0.47 -17.21 11.82
CA GLN A 118 0.29 -17.88 10.54
C GLN A 118 -1.03 -18.66 10.59
N SER A 119 -2.06 -18.14 9.93
CA SER A 119 -3.37 -18.78 9.88
C SER A 119 -3.41 -19.95 8.90
N GLN A 120 -2.73 -19.82 7.76
CA GLN A 120 -2.70 -20.79 6.67
C GLN A 120 -1.40 -20.66 5.88
N CYS A 121 -1.00 -21.77 5.25
CA CYS A 121 0.05 -21.84 4.24
C CYS A 121 -0.54 -22.52 3.00
N LEU A 122 -0.76 -21.75 1.94
CA LEU A 122 -1.36 -22.21 0.69
C LEU A 122 -0.26 -22.69 -0.26
N LYS A 123 -0.52 -23.81 -0.94
CA LYS A 123 0.41 -24.48 -1.87
C LYS A 123 -0.24 -24.67 -3.25
N GLY A 124 -0.88 -23.62 -3.76
CA GLY A 124 -1.54 -23.66 -5.09
C GLY A 124 -0.55 -23.62 -6.25
N HIS A 125 0.59 -22.97 -6.07
CA HIS A 125 1.61 -22.83 -7.11
C HIS A 125 2.67 -23.93 -7.03
N VAL A 126 3.23 -24.28 -8.19
CA VAL A 126 4.28 -25.31 -8.32
C VAL A 126 5.67 -24.71 -8.59
N HIS A 127 5.77 -23.38 -8.60
CA HIS A 127 6.99 -22.63 -8.79
C HIS A 127 6.91 -21.29 -8.01
N GLN A 128 8.04 -20.59 -7.94
CA GLN A 128 8.24 -19.27 -7.32
C GLN A 128 7.05 -18.34 -7.51
N VAL A 129 6.46 -17.86 -6.40
CA VAL A 129 5.34 -16.94 -6.40
C VAL A 129 5.88 -15.52 -6.34
N LEU A 130 5.64 -14.75 -7.40
CA LEU A 130 6.31 -13.47 -7.64
C LEU A 130 5.54 -12.26 -7.11
N HIS A 131 4.20 -12.32 -7.14
CA HIS A 131 3.36 -11.17 -6.78
C HIS A 131 2.07 -11.59 -6.09
N VAL A 132 1.58 -10.73 -5.22
CA VAL A 132 0.23 -10.79 -4.63
C VAL A 132 -0.40 -9.40 -4.63
N SER A 133 -1.70 -9.34 -4.94
CA SER A 133 -2.50 -8.11 -4.85
C SER A 133 -3.88 -8.43 -4.28
N PHE A 134 -4.38 -7.60 -3.36
CA PHE A 134 -5.76 -7.67 -2.91
C PHE A 134 -6.71 -6.92 -3.85
N SER A 135 -7.98 -7.33 -3.86
CA SER A 135 -9.08 -6.50 -4.34
C SER A 135 -9.34 -5.37 -3.35
N HIS A 136 -9.80 -4.21 -3.82
CA HIS A 136 -10.05 -3.01 -3.01
C HIS A 136 -11.11 -3.23 -1.92
N ASN A 137 -12.07 -4.12 -2.15
CA ASN A 137 -13.06 -4.56 -1.17
C ASN A 137 -12.51 -5.54 -0.13
N GLY A 138 -11.31 -6.07 -0.32
CA GLY A 138 -10.65 -6.99 0.60
C GLY A 138 -11.23 -8.41 0.63
N GLU A 139 -12.17 -8.76 -0.25
CA GLU A 139 -12.82 -10.08 -0.29
C GLU A 139 -11.99 -11.12 -1.06
N MET A 140 -11.11 -10.66 -1.95
CA MET A 140 -10.29 -11.51 -2.81
C MET A 140 -8.84 -11.03 -2.84
N PHE A 141 -7.94 -11.94 -3.23
CA PHE A 141 -6.58 -11.58 -3.61
C PHE A 141 -6.11 -12.46 -4.77
N SER A 142 -5.22 -11.94 -5.60
CA SER A 142 -4.63 -12.66 -6.73
C SER A 142 -3.16 -12.96 -6.46
N THR A 143 -2.66 -14.08 -6.99
CA THR A 143 -1.24 -14.44 -6.95
C THR A 143 -0.73 -14.78 -8.35
N CYS A 144 0.51 -14.36 -8.64
CA CYS A 144 1.21 -14.66 -9.88
C CYS A 144 2.48 -15.48 -9.61
N SER A 145 2.82 -16.41 -10.51
CA SER A 145 3.94 -17.33 -10.33
C SER A 145 4.69 -17.63 -11.63
N LYS A 146 5.94 -18.03 -11.47
CA LYS A 146 6.78 -18.60 -12.52
C LYS A 146 6.23 -19.90 -13.12
N ASP A 147 5.23 -20.53 -12.50
CA ASP A 147 4.54 -21.68 -13.08
C ASP A 147 3.60 -21.31 -14.25
N GLY A 148 3.39 -20.01 -14.49
CA GLY A 148 2.54 -19.49 -15.56
C GLY A 148 1.05 -19.47 -15.22
N TYR A 149 0.69 -19.65 -13.95
CA TYR A 149 -0.68 -19.53 -13.47
C TYR A 149 -0.90 -18.17 -12.79
N VAL A 150 -2.14 -17.70 -12.88
CA VAL A 150 -2.69 -16.68 -11.98
C VAL A 150 -3.80 -17.34 -11.19
N ILE A 151 -3.75 -17.24 -9.87
CA ILE A 151 -4.78 -17.80 -8.99
C ILE A 151 -5.46 -16.66 -8.25
N ILE A 152 -6.79 -16.66 -8.26
CA ILE A 152 -7.63 -15.76 -7.46
C ILE A 152 -8.15 -16.56 -6.27
N TRP A 153 -7.98 -16.00 -5.08
CA TRP A 153 -8.31 -16.60 -3.80
C TRP A 153 -9.40 -15.79 -3.10
N ASN A 154 -10.26 -16.47 -2.36
CA ASN A 154 -11.13 -15.82 -1.38
C ASN A 154 -10.33 -15.50 -0.12
N SER A 155 -10.45 -14.28 0.40
CA SER A 155 -9.71 -13.80 1.58
C SER A 155 -10.30 -14.28 2.90
N GLY A 156 -11.57 -14.71 2.89
CA GLY A 156 -12.28 -15.28 4.04
C GLY A 156 -11.52 -16.45 4.66
N HIS A 157 -11.74 -16.75 5.95
CA HIS A 157 -11.09 -17.88 6.61
C HIS A 157 -12.02 -19.11 6.61
N PRO A 158 -11.58 -20.28 6.11
CA PRO A 158 -10.29 -20.53 5.46
C PRO A 158 -10.20 -19.94 4.06
N CYS A 159 -8.99 -19.55 3.63
CA CYS A 159 -8.77 -18.97 2.32
C CYS A 159 -8.83 -20.09 1.29
N THR A 160 -9.68 -19.94 0.28
CA THR A 160 -9.93 -20.97 -0.74
C THR A 160 -9.60 -20.43 -2.12
N GLU A 161 -9.12 -21.32 -2.99
CA GLU A 161 -8.98 -21.00 -4.41
C GLU A 161 -10.36 -20.75 -5.01
N LYS A 162 -10.54 -19.60 -5.66
CA LYS A 162 -11.76 -19.22 -6.36
C LYS A 162 -11.66 -19.61 -7.83
N TYR A 163 -10.59 -19.16 -8.50
CA TYR A 163 -10.31 -19.45 -9.90
C TYR A 163 -8.80 -19.59 -10.13
N SER A 164 -8.42 -20.38 -11.13
CA SER A 164 -7.03 -20.52 -11.57
C SER A 164 -6.96 -20.47 -13.09
N GLN A 165 -6.14 -19.56 -13.60
CA GLN A 165 -5.98 -19.31 -15.04
C GLN A 165 -4.57 -19.69 -15.49
N ASN A 166 -4.51 -20.56 -16.50
CA ASN A 166 -3.25 -20.99 -17.11
C ASN A 166 -2.89 -20.06 -18.27
N MET A 167 -1.93 -19.18 -18.04
CA MET A 167 -1.46 -18.21 -19.04
C MET A 167 -0.53 -18.81 -20.09
N LYS A 168 -0.03 -20.04 -19.88
CA LYS A 168 0.75 -20.74 -20.91
C LYS A 168 -0.07 -21.02 -22.17
N LYS A 169 -1.41 -21.08 -22.06
CA LYS A 169 -2.33 -21.15 -23.22
C LYS A 169 -2.16 -19.95 -24.18
N PHE A 170 -1.71 -18.81 -23.67
CA PHE A 170 -1.46 -17.59 -24.43
C PHE A 170 0.03 -17.40 -24.80
N ASN A 171 0.83 -18.47 -24.76
CA ASN A 171 2.29 -18.43 -25.00
C ASN A 171 3.05 -17.57 -23.99
N TRP A 172 2.62 -17.56 -22.73
CA TRP A 172 3.38 -16.93 -21.67
C TRP A 172 4.37 -17.93 -21.07
N LYS A 173 5.59 -17.47 -20.81
CA LYS A 173 6.58 -18.22 -20.05
C LYS A 173 6.21 -18.23 -18.57
N TYR A 174 5.84 -17.08 -18.03
CA TYR A 174 5.34 -16.93 -16.66
C TYR A 174 4.57 -15.62 -16.44
N THR A 175 3.82 -15.56 -15.33
CA THR A 175 3.09 -14.39 -14.86
C THR A 175 3.94 -13.66 -13.81
N GLN A 176 3.90 -12.33 -13.79
CA GLN A 176 4.79 -11.51 -12.96
C GLN A 176 4.07 -10.59 -12.01
N TYR A 177 3.01 -9.94 -12.47
CA TYR A 177 2.36 -8.86 -11.72
C TYR A 177 0.86 -8.91 -11.98
N SER A 178 0.08 -8.51 -10.97
CA SER A 178 -1.38 -8.44 -11.06
C SER A 178 -1.92 -7.25 -10.29
N GLN A 179 -3.01 -6.65 -10.77
CA GLN A 179 -3.66 -5.53 -10.12
C GLN A 179 -5.16 -5.52 -10.44
N PHE A 180 -6.01 -5.44 -9.41
CA PHE A 180 -7.44 -5.26 -9.59
C PHE A 180 -7.74 -3.82 -10.03
N ASN A 181 -8.78 -3.62 -10.84
CA ASN A 181 -9.32 -2.28 -11.09
C ASN A 181 -10.06 -1.74 -9.85
N GLN A 182 -10.45 -0.47 -9.87
CA GLN A 182 -11.02 0.22 -8.72
C GLN A 182 -12.33 -0.40 -8.24
N SER A 183 -13.14 -0.94 -9.16
CA SER A 183 -14.42 -1.60 -8.87
C SER A 183 -14.31 -3.08 -8.54
N ASP A 184 -13.11 -3.66 -8.60
CA ASP A 184 -12.82 -5.09 -8.42
C ASP A 184 -13.52 -6.02 -9.44
N THR A 185 -13.97 -5.47 -10.57
CA THR A 185 -14.62 -6.22 -11.66
C THR A 185 -13.62 -6.78 -12.67
N LEU A 186 -12.46 -6.15 -12.82
CA LEU A 186 -11.40 -6.53 -13.75
C LEU A 186 -10.09 -6.80 -13.02
N LEU A 187 -9.32 -7.76 -13.55
CA LEU A 187 -7.98 -8.06 -13.10
C LEU A 187 -7.00 -7.87 -14.25
N LEU A 188 -6.08 -6.93 -14.10
CA LEU A 188 -4.92 -6.79 -14.96
C LEU A 188 -3.85 -7.79 -14.53
N VAL A 189 -3.28 -8.49 -15.49
CA VAL A 189 -2.15 -9.39 -15.29
C VAL A 189 -1.06 -9.03 -16.29
N SER A 190 0.17 -8.86 -15.83
CA SER A 190 1.35 -8.71 -16.68
C SER A 190 2.22 -9.96 -16.61
N GLY A 191 2.77 -10.39 -17.75
CA GLY A 191 3.66 -11.55 -17.82
C GLY A 191 4.67 -11.48 -18.96
N VAL A 192 5.49 -12.51 -19.05
CA VAL A 192 6.54 -12.62 -20.06
C VAL A 192 6.07 -13.52 -21.18
N HIS A 193 6.07 -13.00 -22.40
CA HIS A 193 5.70 -13.77 -23.59
C HIS A 193 6.91 -14.55 -24.12
N PHE A 194 6.68 -15.72 -24.75
CA PHE A 194 7.73 -16.44 -25.46
C PHE A 194 8.28 -15.59 -26.62
N GLY A 195 9.59 -15.38 -26.64
CA GLY A 195 10.31 -14.76 -27.75
C GLY A 195 11.68 -15.42 -27.91
N SER A 196 12.56 -14.84 -28.73
CA SER A 196 13.97 -15.29 -28.75
C SER A 196 14.55 -15.24 -27.32
N PRO A 197 15.63 -15.99 -27.00
CA PRO A 197 16.25 -15.96 -25.67
C PRO A 197 16.64 -14.55 -25.18
N HIS A 198 16.77 -13.60 -26.11
CA HIS A 198 17.10 -12.20 -25.88
C HIS A 198 15.88 -11.26 -25.94
N SER A 199 14.68 -11.80 -26.20
CA SER A 199 13.44 -11.02 -26.30
C SER A 199 12.98 -10.61 -24.91
N THR A 200 12.93 -9.31 -24.66
CA THR A 200 12.38 -8.72 -23.44
C THR A 200 10.88 -8.44 -23.56
N SER A 201 10.18 -9.07 -24.50
CA SER A 201 8.75 -8.82 -24.73
C SER A 201 7.88 -9.37 -23.61
N GLY A 202 7.00 -8.53 -23.08
CA GLY A 202 5.92 -8.93 -22.20
C GLY A 202 4.57 -8.88 -22.91
N GLU A 203 3.56 -9.27 -22.15
CA GLU A 203 2.17 -8.99 -22.51
C GLU A 203 1.36 -8.70 -21.25
N ILE A 204 0.35 -7.84 -21.40
CA ILE A 204 -0.65 -7.51 -20.40
C ILE A 204 -1.97 -8.12 -20.86
N ALA A 205 -2.64 -8.85 -19.97
CA ALA A 205 -3.95 -9.43 -20.20
C ALA A 205 -4.92 -8.93 -19.12
N VAL A 206 -6.14 -8.57 -19.52
CA VAL A 206 -7.21 -8.19 -18.58
C VAL A 206 -8.27 -9.26 -18.56
N PHE A 207 -8.68 -9.66 -17.35
CA PHE A 207 -9.71 -10.66 -17.11
C PHE A 207 -10.91 -10.04 -16.40
N THR A 208 -12.12 -10.51 -16.70
CA THR A 208 -13.25 -10.28 -15.79
C THR A 208 -13.15 -11.15 -14.56
N VAL A 209 -13.46 -10.55 -13.43
CA VAL A 209 -13.62 -11.20 -12.14
C VAL A 209 -15.11 -11.14 -11.77
N ASP A 210 -15.96 -11.59 -12.70
CA ASP A 210 -17.38 -11.73 -12.42
C ASP A 210 -17.53 -12.84 -11.39
N GLY A 211 -18.35 -12.64 -10.34
CA GLY A 211 -18.59 -13.66 -9.30
C GLY A 211 -19.24 -14.98 -9.80
N LYS A 212 -19.36 -15.18 -11.12
CA LYS A 212 -19.79 -16.43 -11.77
C LYS A 212 -18.59 -17.28 -12.15
N VAL A 213 -18.85 -18.52 -12.57
CA VAL A 213 -17.94 -19.69 -12.50
C VAL A 213 -16.61 -19.54 -13.28
N GLU A 214 -16.48 -18.63 -14.23
CA GLU A 214 -15.26 -18.49 -15.04
C GLU A 214 -14.86 -17.02 -15.29
N SER A 215 -13.57 -16.72 -15.16
CA SER A 215 -12.99 -15.43 -15.57
C SER A 215 -12.74 -15.41 -17.07
N HIS A 216 -13.23 -14.38 -17.76
CA HIS A 216 -13.11 -14.27 -19.21
C HIS A 216 -12.03 -13.26 -19.59
N LEU A 217 -11.22 -13.58 -20.60
CA LEU A 217 -10.24 -12.65 -21.15
C LEU A 217 -10.96 -11.52 -21.90
N ARG A 218 -10.63 -10.26 -21.59
CA ARG A 218 -11.23 -9.06 -22.19
C ARG A 218 -10.34 -8.37 -23.20
N CYS A 219 -9.07 -8.16 -22.86
CA CYS A 219 -8.11 -7.54 -23.77
C CYS A 219 -6.70 -8.07 -23.54
N ARG A 220 -5.87 -7.91 -24.58
CA ARG A 220 -4.44 -8.22 -24.57
C ARG A 220 -3.65 -7.08 -25.20
N VAL A 221 -2.62 -6.63 -24.50
CA VAL A 221 -1.77 -5.52 -24.94
C VAL A 221 -0.32 -5.94 -24.81
N ILE A 222 0.44 -5.80 -25.89
CA ILE A 222 1.88 -6.12 -25.88
C ILE A 222 2.61 -4.95 -25.19
N ASN A 223 3.51 -5.26 -24.26
CA ASN A 223 4.42 -4.30 -23.65
C ASN A 223 5.87 -4.73 -23.89
N ARG A 224 6.77 -3.78 -24.11
CA ARG A 224 8.20 -4.07 -24.25
C ARG A 224 9.02 -2.95 -23.59
N PRO A 225 9.92 -3.26 -22.66
CA PRO A 225 10.18 -4.57 -22.06
C PRO A 225 9.09 -5.03 -21.07
N TYR A 226 9.10 -6.31 -20.70
CA TYR A 226 8.09 -6.98 -19.85
C TYR A 226 7.94 -6.40 -18.44
N ASP A 227 8.96 -5.67 -17.97
CA ASP A 227 9.09 -5.04 -16.66
C ASP A 227 8.57 -3.59 -16.64
N ILE A 228 7.98 -3.13 -17.76
CA ILE A 228 6.97 -2.07 -17.73
C ILE A 228 5.64 -2.72 -17.36
N PHE A 229 5.41 -2.93 -16.06
CA PHE A 229 4.15 -3.47 -15.57
C PHE A 229 2.97 -2.59 -16.03
N GLY A 230 1.84 -3.18 -16.41
CA GLY A 230 0.64 -2.40 -16.68
C GLY A 230 0.07 -1.82 -15.38
N THR A 231 -0.50 -0.61 -15.46
CA THR A 231 -1.23 0.02 -14.34
C THR A 231 -2.57 0.56 -14.84
N TRP A 232 -3.58 0.55 -13.97
CA TRP A 232 -4.87 1.17 -14.26
C TRP A 232 -4.77 2.71 -14.27
N PHE A 233 -5.43 3.35 -15.24
CA PHE A 233 -5.62 4.81 -15.30
C PHE A 233 -7.01 5.22 -14.79
N SER A 234 -8.01 4.44 -15.19
CA SER A 234 -9.39 4.47 -14.70
C SER A 234 -9.88 3.02 -14.57
N ASP A 235 -11.14 2.84 -14.19
CA ASP A 235 -11.74 1.50 -14.13
C ASP A 235 -11.81 0.79 -15.49
N GLN A 236 -11.80 1.56 -16.60
CA GLN A 236 -11.87 1.07 -17.98
C GLN A 236 -10.60 1.25 -18.80
N TYR A 237 -9.68 2.13 -18.39
CA TYR A 237 -8.47 2.42 -19.16
C TYR A 237 -7.22 1.96 -18.41
N LEU A 238 -6.26 1.39 -19.14
CA LEU A 238 -4.98 0.95 -18.62
C LEU A 238 -3.82 1.58 -19.39
N ILE A 239 -2.69 1.76 -18.71
CA ILE A 239 -1.45 2.23 -19.30
C ILE A 239 -0.52 1.05 -19.56
N SER A 240 -0.02 0.96 -20.78
CA SER A 240 1.07 0.07 -21.17
C SER A 240 2.27 0.89 -21.65
N GLY A 241 3.43 0.25 -21.84
CA GLY A 241 4.60 0.93 -22.39
C GLY A 241 5.40 0.11 -23.37
N ASP A 242 6.07 0.83 -24.27
CA ASP A 242 6.96 0.30 -25.30
C ASP A 242 8.30 1.06 -25.31
N LEU A 243 9.38 0.37 -25.67
CA LEU A 243 10.74 0.89 -25.65
C LEU A 243 11.37 0.70 -27.02
N HIS A 244 11.76 1.80 -27.64
CA HIS A 244 12.40 1.80 -28.95
C HIS A 244 13.82 2.35 -28.86
N TRP A 245 14.79 1.66 -29.45
CA TRP A 245 16.16 2.16 -29.55
C TRP A 245 16.27 3.13 -30.71
N LEU A 246 16.77 4.34 -30.43
CA LEU A 246 16.98 5.39 -31.43
C LEU A 246 18.43 5.38 -31.93
N ALA A 247 19.38 5.20 -31.01
CA ALA A 247 20.80 5.03 -31.31
C ALA A 247 21.45 4.14 -30.23
N GLN A 248 22.75 3.90 -30.31
CA GLN A 248 23.49 3.16 -29.27
C GLN A 248 23.28 3.82 -27.90
N MET A 249 22.84 3.10 -26.85
CA MET A 249 22.59 3.71 -25.51
C MET A 249 21.53 4.84 -25.46
N VAL A 250 20.83 5.15 -26.55
CA VAL A 250 19.73 6.14 -26.58
C VAL A 250 18.45 5.45 -26.98
N SER A 251 17.42 5.56 -26.14
CA SER A 251 16.12 4.93 -26.37
C SER A 251 14.99 5.92 -26.13
N THR A 252 13.77 5.53 -26.52
CA THR A 252 12.55 6.26 -26.17
C THR A 252 11.55 5.31 -25.56
N SER A 253 11.00 5.73 -24.42
CA SER A 253 9.90 5.04 -23.75
C SER A 253 8.59 5.71 -24.12
N VAL A 254 7.71 4.97 -24.79
CA VAL A 254 6.37 5.42 -25.17
C VAL A 254 5.37 4.78 -24.23
N LEU A 255 4.48 5.59 -23.65
CA LEU A 255 3.37 5.11 -22.83
C LEU A 255 2.07 5.25 -23.61
N TRP A 256 1.30 4.17 -23.61
CA TRP A 256 0.06 4.05 -24.35
C TRP A 256 -1.11 3.92 -23.39
N LEU A 257 -2.19 4.63 -23.66
CA LEU A 257 -3.47 4.47 -22.99
C LEU A 257 -4.35 3.53 -23.82
N ASN A 258 -4.84 2.46 -23.20
CA ASN A 258 -5.59 1.39 -23.85
C ASN A 258 -6.94 1.23 -23.15
N LYS A 259 -8.00 0.97 -23.91
CA LYS A 259 -9.30 0.57 -23.36
C LYS A 259 -9.27 -0.90 -22.94
N ALA A 260 -9.78 -1.21 -21.77
CA ALA A 260 -9.79 -2.56 -21.20
C ALA A 260 -10.85 -3.47 -21.81
N ASN A 261 -11.91 -2.89 -22.38
CA ASN A 261 -12.93 -3.60 -23.16
C ASN A 261 -12.58 -3.53 -24.64
N GLN A 262 -12.27 -4.68 -25.22
CA GLN A 262 -12.03 -4.82 -26.66
C GLN A 262 -13.32 -5.30 -27.31
N GLU A 263 -13.89 -4.50 -28.22
CA GLU A 263 -15.03 -4.94 -29.03
C GLU A 263 -14.61 -6.11 -29.93
N VAL A 264 -15.51 -7.06 -30.10
CA VAL A 264 -15.30 -8.39 -30.72
C VAL A 264 -14.72 -8.31 -32.14
N ASP A 265 -14.84 -7.17 -32.83
CA ASP A 265 -14.32 -7.00 -34.20
C ASP A 265 -12.87 -6.48 -34.26
N SER A 266 -12.26 -6.10 -33.13
CA SER A 266 -10.90 -5.56 -33.07
C SER A 266 -9.93 -6.42 -32.26
N GLU A 267 -10.14 -7.75 -32.20
CA GLU A 267 -9.36 -8.71 -31.37
C GLU A 267 -7.82 -8.62 -31.50
N HIS A 268 -7.28 -8.00 -32.55
CA HIS A 268 -5.84 -8.01 -32.84
C HIS A 268 -5.19 -6.62 -32.88
N VAL A 269 -5.95 -5.54 -32.67
CA VAL A 269 -5.40 -4.18 -32.64
C VAL A 269 -5.97 -3.44 -31.43
N PRO A 270 -5.22 -3.33 -30.32
CA PRO A 270 -5.65 -2.48 -29.22
C PRO A 270 -5.77 -1.04 -29.71
N ILE A 271 -6.77 -0.34 -29.19
CA ILE A 271 -7.01 1.07 -29.49
C ILE A 271 -6.06 1.84 -28.59
N MET A 272 -4.89 2.18 -29.14
CA MET A 272 -3.80 2.78 -28.40
C MET A 272 -3.76 4.28 -28.68
N ASN A 273 -4.02 5.09 -27.65
CA ASN A 273 -3.71 6.51 -27.69
C ASN A 273 -2.34 6.73 -27.05
N GLN A 274 -1.43 7.38 -27.77
CA GLN A 274 -0.12 7.73 -27.21
C GLN A 274 -0.33 8.78 -26.11
N LEU A 275 0.01 8.42 -24.87
CA LEU A 275 -0.13 9.32 -23.72
C LEU A 275 1.12 10.20 -23.58
N TYR A 276 2.29 9.57 -23.45
CA TYR A 276 3.57 10.27 -23.33
C TYR A 276 4.69 9.56 -24.07
N LYS A 277 5.69 10.34 -24.48
CA LYS A 277 6.90 9.84 -25.12
C LYS A 277 8.14 10.46 -24.49
N PHE A 278 8.86 9.66 -23.72
CA PHE A 278 10.07 10.08 -23.01
C PHE A 278 11.33 9.75 -23.80
N TYR A 279 12.32 10.62 -23.71
CA TYR A 279 13.67 10.42 -24.24
C TYR A 279 14.58 9.87 -23.13
N ASN A 280 15.27 8.78 -23.43
CA ASN A 280 16.13 8.08 -22.48
C ASN A 280 17.59 8.10 -22.96
N ARG A 281 18.50 8.37 -22.02
CA ARG A 281 19.96 8.32 -22.25
C ARG A 281 20.59 7.19 -21.45
N ASN A 282 21.80 6.79 -21.83
CA ASN A 282 22.59 5.80 -21.10
C ASN A 282 21.90 4.45 -20.93
N ALA A 283 21.16 4.00 -21.95
CA ALA A 283 20.36 2.78 -21.94
C ALA A 283 19.28 2.76 -20.84
N SER A 284 18.89 3.92 -20.30
CA SER A 284 17.78 3.99 -19.36
C SER A 284 16.45 3.67 -20.04
N SER A 285 15.48 3.34 -19.22
CA SER A 285 14.10 3.07 -19.63
C SER A 285 13.16 3.37 -18.47
N VAL A 286 11.93 3.75 -18.81
CA VAL A 286 10.83 3.81 -17.85
C VAL A 286 10.45 2.40 -17.43
N ARG A 287 10.30 2.16 -16.13
CA ARG A 287 9.95 0.86 -15.51
C ARG A 287 9.06 1.07 -14.29
N ALA A 288 8.37 0.01 -13.86
CA ALA A 288 7.52 0.02 -12.66
C ALA A 288 6.62 1.27 -12.59
N ILE A 289 5.78 1.44 -13.61
CA ILE A 289 4.84 2.56 -13.69
C ILE A 289 3.72 2.37 -12.67
N MET A 290 3.28 3.45 -12.05
CA MET A 290 2.14 3.47 -11.14
C MET A 290 1.39 4.80 -11.25
N MET A 291 0.12 4.76 -10.87
CA MET A 291 -0.79 5.89 -10.93
C MET A 291 -1.20 6.31 -9.53
N ALA A 292 -0.81 7.51 -9.12
CA ALA A 292 -1.28 8.14 -7.90
C ALA A 292 -2.47 9.06 -8.21
N LYS A 293 -3.64 8.71 -7.68
CA LYS A 293 -4.82 9.57 -7.63
C LYS A 293 -4.62 10.61 -6.52
N CYS A 294 -4.65 11.90 -6.85
CA CYS A 294 -4.30 12.98 -5.94
C CYS A 294 -5.47 13.97 -5.75
N PRO A 295 -6.59 13.57 -5.11
CA PRO A 295 -7.74 14.45 -4.90
C PRO A 295 -7.47 15.68 -4.00
N TRP A 296 -6.37 15.69 -3.25
CA TRP A 296 -5.96 16.86 -2.44
C TRP A 296 -5.18 17.91 -3.24
N LEU A 297 -4.84 17.64 -4.50
CA LEU A 297 -4.19 18.63 -5.35
C LEU A 297 -5.23 19.51 -6.05
N ASP A 298 -4.92 20.79 -6.11
CA ASP A 298 -5.59 21.77 -6.95
C ASP A 298 -4.54 22.59 -7.71
N GLU A 299 -4.96 23.53 -8.56
CA GLU A 299 -4.01 24.38 -9.29
C GLU A 299 -3.20 25.32 -8.38
N SER A 300 -3.67 25.58 -7.15
CA SER A 300 -3.04 26.52 -6.22
C SER A 300 -1.94 25.90 -5.37
N ASN A 301 -2.06 24.59 -5.09
CA ASN A 301 -1.18 23.87 -4.16
C ASN A 301 -0.28 22.83 -4.85
N ASP A 302 -0.38 22.68 -6.17
CA ASP A 302 0.44 21.73 -6.90
C ASP A 302 1.89 22.23 -7.05
N PRO A 303 2.88 21.54 -6.45
CA PRO A 303 4.28 21.93 -6.50
C PRO A 303 4.87 21.96 -7.92
N LEU A 304 4.29 21.22 -8.87
CA LEU A 304 4.71 21.18 -10.27
C LEU A 304 4.18 22.36 -11.08
N ILE A 305 3.09 23.00 -10.66
CA ILE A 305 2.59 24.24 -11.28
C ILE A 305 3.32 25.45 -10.69
N THR A 306 3.44 25.55 -9.37
CA THR A 306 4.05 26.72 -8.71
C THR A 306 5.53 26.92 -9.06
N ALA A 307 6.24 25.84 -9.39
CA ALA A 307 7.62 25.92 -9.88
C ALA A 307 7.74 26.54 -11.29
N SER A 308 6.69 26.49 -12.11
CA SER A 308 6.70 27.02 -13.47
C SER A 308 6.43 28.53 -13.55
N THR A 309 5.87 29.14 -12.50
CA THR A 309 5.56 30.58 -12.44
C THR A 309 6.70 31.42 -11.84
N THR A 310 7.77 30.82 -11.35
CA THR A 310 8.91 31.52 -10.73
C THR A 310 10.11 31.74 -11.65
N ASP A 311 10.03 31.33 -12.93
CA ASP A 311 11.17 31.36 -13.87
C ASP A 311 11.19 32.55 -14.85
N GLU A 312 10.35 33.59 -14.63
CA GLU A 312 10.40 34.84 -15.39
C GLU A 312 10.57 36.07 -14.47
N SER A 313 11.73 36.22 -13.84
CA SER A 313 12.30 37.56 -13.58
C SER A 313 13.79 37.46 -13.28
N LEU A 314 14.59 37.93 -14.23
CA LEU A 314 16.02 38.18 -14.08
C LEU A 314 16.23 39.36 -13.13
N GLU A 315 16.60 39.11 -11.88
CA GLU A 315 17.40 40.04 -11.09
C GLU A 315 18.51 39.28 -10.35
N SER A 316 19.73 39.79 -10.51
CA SER A 316 20.98 39.30 -9.94
C SER A 316 20.95 39.21 -8.40
N PRO A 317 21.71 38.29 -7.77
CA PRO A 317 21.71 38.13 -6.33
C PRO A 317 22.40 39.33 -5.66
N PRO A 318 21.86 39.89 -4.57
CA PRO A 318 22.67 40.63 -3.62
C PRO A 318 23.38 39.64 -2.70
N ASP A 319 24.68 39.81 -2.59
CA ASP A 319 25.55 39.16 -1.61
C ASP A 319 25.06 39.39 -0.17
N ASP A 320 25.29 38.37 0.66
CA ASP A 320 25.35 38.40 2.13
C ASP A 320 24.16 38.99 2.92
N ILE A 321 23.19 38.16 3.29
CA ILE A 321 22.41 38.36 4.52
C ILE A 321 22.21 37.03 5.27
N GLU A 322 22.70 37.05 6.51
CA GLU A 322 22.64 36.00 7.52
C GLU A 322 21.22 35.45 7.75
N MET A 323 21.18 34.16 8.10
CA MET A 323 20.01 33.44 8.58
C MET A 323 19.30 34.20 9.70
N SER A 324 18.08 34.68 9.42
CA SER A 324 17.10 34.95 10.46
C SER A 324 15.97 33.92 10.37
N GLU A 325 16.02 32.96 11.28
CA GLU A 325 14.87 32.17 11.69
C GLU A 325 13.73 33.13 12.07
N ASN A 326 12.60 33.06 11.36
CA ASN A 326 11.29 32.97 11.99
C ASN A 326 10.14 32.87 10.97
N THR A 327 9.22 31.98 11.31
CA THR A 327 7.82 31.89 10.86
C THR A 327 7.56 31.07 9.59
N LEU A 328 7.54 29.75 9.75
CA LEU A 328 6.32 28.93 9.64
C LEU A 328 6.57 27.63 10.42
N VAL A 329 5.65 27.29 11.31
CA VAL A 329 5.79 26.26 12.35
C VAL A 329 6.03 24.88 11.72
N ILE A 330 7.30 24.48 11.64
CA ILE A 330 7.69 23.08 11.58
C ILE A 330 7.37 22.51 12.96
N GLN A 331 6.25 21.79 13.09
CA GLN A 331 6.18 20.82 14.17
C GLN A 331 7.31 19.81 13.92
N ASN A 332 8.37 19.92 14.71
CA ASN A 332 9.37 18.88 14.91
C ASN A 332 8.68 17.63 15.47
N SER A 333 7.82 16.97 14.69
CA SER A 333 7.30 15.66 15.04
C SER A 333 8.40 14.66 14.73
N VAL A 334 9.01 14.11 15.79
CA VAL A 334 9.99 13.01 15.70
C VAL A 334 9.39 11.76 15.02
N GLY A 335 8.06 11.66 14.97
CA GLY A 335 7.33 10.60 14.27
C GLY A 335 7.19 10.83 12.76
N ASN A 336 7.00 9.71 12.06
CA ASN A 336 6.75 9.67 10.63
C ASN A 336 5.34 10.16 10.28
N PRO A 337 5.15 10.65 9.05
CA PRO A 337 3.86 11.12 8.56
C PRO A 337 2.78 10.02 8.53
N LEU A 338 1.55 10.39 8.87
CA LEU A 338 0.37 9.53 8.77
C LEU A 338 -0.47 9.85 7.54
N SER A 339 -1.31 8.90 7.11
CA SER A 339 -2.32 9.14 6.09
C SER A 339 -3.27 10.29 6.49
N HIS A 340 -3.86 10.94 5.49
CA HIS A 340 -4.82 12.01 5.69
C HIS A 340 -6.07 11.50 6.41
N SER A 341 -6.51 10.27 6.14
CA SER A 341 -7.61 9.59 6.86
C SER A 341 -7.31 9.46 8.37
N ALA A 342 -6.08 9.08 8.73
CA ALA A 342 -5.64 9.04 10.12
C ALA A 342 -5.51 10.45 10.73
N SER A 343 -5.15 11.44 9.90
CA SER A 343 -5.06 12.86 10.30
C SER A 343 -6.42 13.54 10.44
N LEU A 344 -7.45 13.14 9.70
CA LEU A 344 -8.82 13.69 9.78
C LEU A 344 -9.61 13.19 10.99
N ARG A 345 -9.32 11.98 11.51
CA ARG A 345 -9.83 11.56 12.83
C ARG A 345 -9.47 12.54 13.95
N ARG A 346 -8.47 13.41 13.73
CA ARG A 346 -8.10 14.54 14.61
C ARG A 346 -9.15 15.64 14.67
N ALA A 347 -9.87 15.91 13.57
CA ALA A 347 -10.78 17.06 13.47
C ALA A 347 -12.09 16.81 14.24
N PHE A 348 -12.65 15.60 14.15
CA PHE A 348 -13.89 15.22 14.84
C PHE A 348 -13.75 15.13 16.36
N HIS A 349 -12.53 15.00 16.89
CA HIS A 349 -12.28 14.94 18.34
C HIS A 349 -12.03 16.31 18.98
N ILE A 350 -11.83 17.38 18.19
CA ILE A 350 -11.58 18.75 18.69
C ILE A 350 -12.88 19.57 18.77
N SER A 351 -14.00 19.07 18.24
CA SER A 351 -15.29 19.76 18.29
C SER A 351 -16.25 19.12 19.31
N PHE A 352 -15.91 19.12 20.60
CA PHE A 352 -16.93 19.06 21.67
C PHE A 352 -16.46 19.81 22.93
N ASP A 353 -17.07 20.97 23.09
CA ASP A 353 -17.54 21.64 24.30
C ASP A 353 -16.54 22.34 25.24
N ASP A 354 -16.51 23.67 25.12
CA ASP A 354 -16.06 24.61 26.15
C ASP A 354 -17.23 25.53 26.52
N SER A 355 -18.27 25.00 27.19
CA SER A 355 -19.28 25.83 27.90
C SER A 355 -20.20 25.07 28.89
N ASN A 356 -19.68 24.71 30.08
CA ASN A 356 -20.31 24.87 31.42
C ASN A 356 -19.92 23.76 32.42
N PRO A 357 -19.51 24.12 33.66
CA PRO A 357 -19.26 23.15 34.72
C PRO A 357 -20.40 23.14 35.75
N SER A 358 -21.32 22.19 35.68
CA SER A 358 -22.05 21.73 36.89
C SER A 358 -22.94 20.51 36.67
N THR A 359 -22.77 19.54 37.58
CA THR A 359 -23.72 18.52 38.06
C THR A 359 -23.93 17.21 37.26
N SER A 360 -23.39 16.15 37.89
CA SER A 360 -23.98 14.84 38.20
C SER A 360 -24.34 13.86 37.07
N THR A 361 -23.56 12.77 37.07
CA THR A 361 -24.00 11.36 36.91
C THR A 361 -24.94 11.04 35.75
N ALA A 362 -24.36 10.59 34.64
CA ALA A 362 -25.06 9.77 33.66
C ALA A 362 -24.25 8.50 33.39
N SER A 363 -24.94 7.37 33.53
CA SER A 363 -24.50 6.01 33.29
C SER A 363 -24.02 5.80 31.85
N LEU A 364 -22.77 5.32 31.69
CA LEU A 364 -22.25 4.85 30.40
C LEU A 364 -22.81 3.45 30.11
N SER A 365 -23.97 3.39 29.46
CA SER A 365 -24.36 2.21 28.69
C SER A 365 -23.64 2.26 27.34
N LEU A 366 -22.57 1.48 27.22
CA LEU A 366 -21.90 1.18 25.96
C LEU A 366 -22.84 0.34 25.08
N ASN A 367 -23.67 1.01 24.29
CA ASN A 367 -24.34 0.41 23.14
C ASN A 367 -23.45 0.64 21.93
N TRP A 368 -22.79 -0.43 21.48
CA TRP A 368 -22.23 -0.54 20.14
C TRP A 368 -23.39 -0.64 19.14
N SER A 369 -24.04 0.48 18.86
CA SER A 369 -24.86 0.61 17.66
C SER A 369 -23.93 1.09 16.55
N LEU A 370 -23.66 0.18 15.61
CA LEU A 370 -23.09 0.45 14.31
C LEU A 370 -24.00 1.43 13.56
N GLN A 371 -23.91 2.72 13.91
CA GLN A 371 -24.57 3.76 13.15
C GLN A 371 -23.65 4.07 11.98
N ARG A 372 -24.02 3.51 10.82
CA ARG A 372 -23.51 3.92 9.51
C ARG A 372 -23.57 5.44 9.43
N SER A 373 -22.46 6.12 9.69
CA SER A 373 -22.25 7.50 9.28
C SER A 373 -21.42 7.45 8.01
N ASN A 374 -22.11 7.72 6.91
CA ASN A 374 -21.64 7.91 5.54
C ASN A 374 -20.53 8.97 5.45
N ASP A 375 -19.29 8.62 5.83
CA ASP A 375 -18.13 9.47 5.58
C ASP A 375 -16.92 8.63 5.12
N SER A 376 -17.20 7.70 4.22
CA SER A 376 -16.22 7.19 3.27
C SER A 376 -16.36 8.01 1.99
N THR A 377 -15.29 8.67 1.57
CA THR A 377 -15.19 9.48 0.33
C THR A 377 -15.30 8.66 -0.97
N ILE A 378 -16.11 7.60 -0.98
CA ILE A 378 -16.43 6.78 -2.16
C ILE A 378 -17.86 6.29 -1.97
N HIS A 379 -18.84 7.08 -2.43
CA HIS A 379 -20.26 6.71 -2.41
C HIS A 379 -20.76 6.08 -3.72
N TYR A 380 -19.86 5.85 -4.69
CA TYR A 380 -20.25 5.70 -6.10
C TYR A 380 -20.26 4.26 -6.65
N LEU A 381 -20.19 3.22 -5.82
CA LEU A 381 -20.06 1.82 -6.27
C LEU A 381 -21.32 0.96 -6.10
N ASP A 382 -22.34 1.41 -5.35
CA ASP A 382 -23.55 0.60 -5.14
C ASP A 382 -24.57 0.72 -6.30
N GLU A 383 -24.53 1.80 -7.07
CA GLU A 383 -25.45 2.04 -8.19
C GLU A 383 -25.11 1.15 -9.39
N TYR A 384 -23.82 1.05 -9.75
CA TYR A 384 -23.31 0.15 -10.79
C TYR A 384 -23.54 -1.33 -10.46
N ARG A 385 -23.57 -1.67 -9.16
CA ARG A 385 -23.82 -3.04 -8.68
C ARG A 385 -25.29 -3.44 -8.82
N ARG A 386 -26.23 -2.49 -8.80
CA ARG A 386 -27.68 -2.74 -8.95
C ARG A 386 -28.09 -2.97 -10.40
N GLU A 387 -27.49 -2.27 -11.36
CA GLU A 387 -27.80 -2.48 -12.79
C GLU A 387 -27.43 -3.89 -13.27
N PHE A 388 -26.46 -4.55 -12.63
CA PHE A 388 -26.07 -5.93 -12.95
C PHE A 388 -26.81 -7.02 -12.15
N THR A 389 -27.61 -6.65 -11.14
CA THR A 389 -28.55 -7.57 -10.49
C THR A 389 -29.91 -7.45 -11.17
N GLY A 390 -30.07 -8.20 -12.27
CA GLY A 390 -31.34 -8.26 -12.98
C GLY A 390 -32.45 -8.77 -12.07
N ASP A 391 -33.41 -7.90 -11.78
CA ASP A 391 -34.75 -8.30 -11.32
C ASP A 391 -35.77 -7.66 -12.25
N SER A 392 -36.61 -8.51 -12.82
CA SER A 392 -37.62 -8.21 -13.82
C SER A 392 -38.78 -7.43 -13.23
N VAL A 393 -39.07 -6.23 -13.74
CA VAL A 393 -40.42 -5.65 -13.64
C VAL A 393 -40.79 -4.96 -14.95
N SER A 394 -42.00 -5.28 -15.40
CA SER A 394 -42.68 -4.90 -16.63
C SER A 394 -43.19 -3.46 -16.65
N ASP A 395 -43.05 -2.84 -17.82
CA ASP A 395 -44.00 -1.98 -18.55
C ASP A 395 -44.54 -0.71 -17.86
N GLU A 396 -44.17 0.46 -18.40
CA GLU A 396 -45.14 1.45 -18.90
C GLU A 396 -44.44 2.52 -19.77
N SER A 397 -45.07 2.85 -20.89
CA SER A 397 -44.66 3.74 -21.97
C SER A 397 -44.80 5.23 -21.64
N VAL A 398 -43.75 6.04 -21.85
CA VAL A 398 -43.88 7.49 -22.10
C VAL A 398 -42.79 7.98 -23.06
N ASP A 399 -43.28 8.53 -24.16
CA ASP A 399 -42.78 9.45 -25.19
C ASP A 399 -41.29 9.86 -25.28
N GLU A 400 -40.84 9.82 -26.54
CA GLU A 400 -39.54 10.17 -27.10
C GLU A 400 -39.20 11.68 -26.97
N GLU A 401 -38.18 11.99 -26.18
CA GLU A 401 -37.27 13.11 -26.45
C GLU A 401 -35.88 12.52 -26.74
N GLU A 402 -35.33 12.82 -27.92
CA GLU A 402 -33.99 12.41 -28.37
C GLU A 402 -32.90 13.17 -27.61
N ASP A 403 -32.77 12.92 -26.31
CA ASP A 403 -31.50 13.08 -25.60
C ASP A 403 -30.87 11.68 -25.55
N GLU A 404 -29.81 11.44 -26.33
CA GLU A 404 -29.03 10.20 -26.17
C GLU A 404 -28.62 10.11 -24.69
N PRO A 405 -29.08 9.09 -23.94
CA PRO A 405 -28.67 8.94 -22.56
C PRO A 405 -27.15 8.74 -22.57
N MET A 406 -26.41 9.70 -22.02
CA MET A 406 -24.99 9.52 -21.78
C MET A 406 -24.86 8.30 -20.87
N ASP A 407 -24.22 7.23 -21.36
CA ASP A 407 -24.04 6.01 -20.58
C ASP A 407 -23.42 6.40 -19.23
N ALA A 408 -24.00 5.98 -18.10
CA ALA A 408 -23.51 6.35 -16.77
C ALA A 408 -22.01 6.07 -16.59
N ALA A 409 -21.50 5.06 -17.31
CA ALA A 409 -20.09 4.72 -17.39
C ALA A 409 -19.21 5.83 -17.98
N ASP A 410 -19.70 6.57 -18.98
CA ASP A 410 -18.99 7.68 -19.61
C ASP A 410 -18.92 8.90 -18.67
N GLU A 411 -19.99 9.19 -17.91
CA GLU A 411 -19.98 10.25 -16.89
C GLU A 411 -18.96 9.94 -15.76
N TYR A 412 -18.86 8.67 -15.35
CA TYR A 412 -17.88 8.23 -14.35
C TYR A 412 -16.44 8.37 -14.85
N ASP A 413 -16.15 7.96 -16.09
CA ASP A 413 -14.81 8.09 -16.68
C ASP A 413 -14.42 9.57 -16.84
N ASP A 414 -15.34 10.45 -17.22
CA ASP A 414 -15.10 11.90 -17.30
C ASP A 414 -14.78 12.50 -15.93
N MET A 415 -15.51 12.09 -14.87
CA MET A 415 -15.22 12.51 -13.50
C MET A 415 -13.86 11.98 -13.01
N GLU A 416 -13.55 10.70 -13.24
CA GLU A 416 -12.27 10.11 -12.84
C GLU A 416 -11.09 10.71 -13.61
N ASN A 417 -11.30 11.12 -14.86
CA ASN A 417 -10.32 11.81 -15.69
C ASN A 417 -10.06 13.26 -15.25
N SER A 418 -11.08 13.92 -14.68
CA SER A 418 -10.93 15.28 -14.11
C SER A 418 -10.09 15.33 -12.83
N MET A 419 -9.95 14.19 -12.13
CA MET A 419 -9.16 14.11 -10.91
C MET A 419 -7.66 14.26 -11.22
N PRO A 420 -6.93 15.14 -10.51
CA PRO A 420 -5.49 15.27 -10.66
C PRO A 420 -4.78 13.94 -10.37
N LYS A 421 -3.90 13.55 -11.30
CA LYS A 421 -3.16 12.30 -11.22
C LYS A 421 -1.67 12.54 -11.45
N TYR A 422 -0.85 11.84 -10.69
CA TYR A 422 0.58 11.73 -10.95
C TYR A 422 0.89 10.35 -11.52
N LEU A 423 1.52 10.37 -12.69
CA LEU A 423 2.23 9.22 -13.23
C LEU A 423 3.59 9.16 -12.58
N ILE A 424 3.85 8.09 -11.84
CA ILE A 424 5.11 7.85 -11.15
C ILE A 424 5.76 6.64 -11.79
N PHE A 425 7.06 6.72 -12.06
CA PHE A 425 7.80 5.63 -12.65
C PHE A 425 9.26 5.65 -12.23
N SER A 426 9.87 4.47 -12.18
CA SER A 426 11.31 4.38 -12.05
C SER A 426 11.96 4.59 -13.43
N THR A 427 13.07 5.31 -13.47
CA THR A 427 13.91 5.43 -14.65
C THR A 427 15.25 4.78 -14.36
N GLY A 428 15.64 3.82 -15.19
CA GLY A 428 16.84 3.02 -14.94
C GLY A 428 17.26 2.20 -16.15
N SER A 429 18.56 2.05 -16.36
CA SER A 429 19.12 0.99 -17.20
C SER A 429 19.21 -0.31 -16.38
N LYS A 430 19.11 -1.46 -17.05
CA LYS A 430 19.41 -2.77 -16.42
C LYS A 430 20.83 -2.82 -15.86
N THR A 431 21.74 -2.00 -16.38
CA THR A 431 23.16 -2.07 -16.04
C THR A 431 23.63 -0.93 -15.18
N TYR A 432 23.39 0.37 -15.49
CA TYR A 432 23.91 1.46 -14.63
C TYR A 432 23.48 2.89 -15.02
N THR A 433 22.23 3.26 -14.77
CA THR A 433 21.90 4.68 -14.53
C THR A 433 21.40 4.80 -13.10
N PRO A 434 21.59 5.94 -12.42
CA PRO A 434 20.97 6.08 -11.12
C PRO A 434 19.48 5.82 -11.28
N HIS A 435 18.96 4.89 -10.47
CA HIS A 435 17.53 4.63 -10.50
C HIS A 435 16.87 5.84 -9.87
N GLN A 436 16.22 6.62 -10.71
CA GLN A 436 15.53 7.82 -10.29
C GLN A 436 14.03 7.58 -10.38
N ILE A 437 13.27 8.40 -9.67
CA ILE A 437 11.83 8.41 -9.73
C ILE A 437 11.42 9.60 -10.59
N GLY A 438 10.86 9.31 -11.75
CA GLY A 438 10.19 10.29 -12.59
C GLY A 438 8.75 10.47 -12.12
N ILE A 439 8.32 11.72 -12.02
CA ILE A 439 6.95 12.11 -11.71
C ILE A 439 6.48 13.06 -12.79
N LYS A 440 5.32 12.76 -13.38
CA LYS A 440 4.66 13.60 -14.37
C LYS A 440 3.19 13.79 -14.01
N ARG A 441 2.72 15.02 -14.02
CA ARG A 441 1.30 15.35 -13.85
C ARG A 441 0.54 15.01 -15.12
N ILE A 442 -0.47 14.17 -14.98
CA ILE A 442 -1.43 13.93 -16.05
C ILE A 442 -2.46 15.05 -16.03
N ARG A 443 -2.60 15.71 -17.18
CA ARG A 443 -3.68 16.67 -17.46
C ARG A 443 -4.89 15.90 -18.01
N ASN A 444 -6.07 16.52 -18.01
CA ASN A 444 -7.28 15.90 -18.56
C ASN A 444 -7.02 15.36 -19.97
N VAL A 445 -7.26 14.06 -20.15
CA VAL A 445 -7.06 13.37 -21.42
C VAL A 445 -8.38 13.39 -22.16
N THR A 446 -8.44 13.96 -23.37
CA THR A 446 -9.70 13.93 -24.15
C THR A 446 -9.91 12.54 -24.75
N PHE A 447 -11.02 11.90 -24.40
CA PHE A 447 -11.40 10.62 -24.98
C PHE A 447 -12.22 10.83 -26.26
N PRO A 448 -11.84 10.21 -27.40
CA PRO A 448 -12.71 10.19 -28.57
C PRO A 448 -13.96 9.35 -28.25
N LYS A 449 -15.14 10.00 -28.22
CA LYS A 449 -16.44 9.36 -27.91
C LYS A 449 -16.87 8.31 -28.93
N LYS A 450 -16.43 8.43 -30.19
CA LYS A 450 -16.61 7.42 -31.22
C LYS A 450 -15.25 7.02 -31.77
N LEU A 451 -15.03 5.71 -31.82
CA LEU A 451 -13.91 5.15 -32.53
C LEU A 451 -14.12 5.34 -34.02
N ASP A 452 -13.27 6.14 -34.66
CA ASP A 452 -13.03 5.90 -36.06
C ASP A 452 -12.43 4.48 -36.15
N PRO A 453 -12.97 3.56 -36.98
CA PRO A 453 -12.50 2.17 -37.10
C PRO A 453 -11.04 2.04 -37.61
N GLY A 454 -10.29 3.14 -37.62
CA GLY A 454 -9.00 3.30 -38.23
C GLY A 454 -9.08 3.09 -39.74
N PRO A 455 -7.98 3.35 -40.45
CA PRO A 455 -7.86 2.93 -41.83
C PRO A 455 -7.94 1.39 -41.88
N SER A 456 -8.79 0.88 -42.77
CA SER A 456 -8.91 -0.53 -43.11
C SER A 456 -7.54 -1.11 -43.50
N LEU A 457 -7.37 -2.45 -43.43
CA LEU A 457 -6.12 -3.11 -43.85
C LEU A 457 -5.69 -2.68 -45.27
N LYS A 458 -6.66 -2.46 -46.15
CA LYS A 458 -6.45 -1.99 -47.53
C LYS A 458 -5.90 -0.56 -47.57
N GLU A 459 -6.43 0.33 -46.75
CA GLU A 459 -5.93 1.71 -46.60
C GLU A 459 -4.57 1.76 -45.92
N ARG A 460 -4.29 0.89 -44.94
CA ARG A 460 -2.96 0.76 -44.33
C ARG A 460 -1.91 0.29 -45.35
N ILE A 461 -2.27 -0.67 -46.21
CA ILE A 461 -1.38 -1.13 -47.30
C ILE A 461 -1.19 -0.05 -48.37
N ALA A 462 -2.24 0.70 -48.70
CA ALA A 462 -2.16 1.81 -49.65
C ALA A 462 -1.33 2.98 -49.09
N ALA A 463 -1.52 3.33 -47.81
CA ALA A 463 -0.73 4.33 -47.10
C ALA A 463 0.74 3.89 -46.97
N LYS A 464 1.00 2.62 -46.69
CA LYS A 464 2.37 2.07 -46.69
C LYS A 464 3.00 2.14 -48.08
N LYS A 465 2.26 1.81 -49.15
CA LYS A 465 2.74 1.97 -50.54
C LYS A 465 2.95 3.43 -50.93
N ALA A 466 2.09 4.34 -50.50
CA ALA A 466 2.23 5.78 -50.73
C ALA A 466 3.43 6.36 -49.97
N ALA A 467 3.66 5.93 -48.73
CA ALA A 467 4.83 6.26 -47.93
C ALA A 467 6.12 5.65 -48.51
N GLU A 468 6.06 4.42 -49.05
CA GLU A 468 7.16 3.80 -49.81
C GLU A 468 7.46 4.57 -51.11
N GLN A 469 6.45 5.17 -51.75
CA GLN A 469 6.63 6.04 -52.93
C GLN A 469 7.16 7.44 -52.55
N GLN A 470 6.80 7.98 -51.38
CA GLN A 470 7.35 9.24 -50.84
C GLN A 470 8.73 9.09 -50.20
N ASN A 471 9.16 7.88 -49.84
CA ASN A 471 10.46 7.55 -49.22
C ASN A 471 11.69 7.83 -50.12
N GLN A 472 11.54 8.46 -51.29
CA GLN A 472 12.67 8.91 -52.12
C GLN A 472 13.32 10.22 -51.62
N VAL A 473 12.69 10.93 -50.68
CA VAL A 473 13.29 12.07 -49.98
C VAL A 473 13.12 11.86 -48.48
N ARG A 474 13.97 11.00 -47.89
CA ARG A 474 14.12 10.99 -46.43
C ARG A 474 14.96 12.20 -46.06
N ASP A 475 14.40 13.08 -45.23
CA ASP A 475 15.24 13.97 -44.44
C ASP A 475 16.29 13.12 -43.72
N PRO A 476 17.55 13.58 -43.62
CA PRO A 476 18.57 12.87 -42.87
C PRO A 476 18.06 12.62 -41.45
N ASP A 477 18.27 11.39 -40.94
CA ASP A 477 17.89 11.05 -39.57
C ASP A 477 18.49 12.11 -38.62
N PRO A 478 17.68 12.70 -37.73
CA PRO A 478 18.19 13.71 -36.81
C PRO A 478 19.26 13.10 -35.91
N ASP A 479 20.20 13.92 -35.46
CA ASP A 479 21.23 13.45 -34.54
C ASP A 479 20.60 13.14 -33.17
N TRP A 480 20.29 11.86 -32.95
CA TRP A 480 19.66 11.38 -31.72
C TRP A 480 20.55 11.56 -30.47
N TRP A 481 21.83 11.88 -30.63
CA TRP A 481 22.72 12.20 -29.52
C TRP A 481 22.50 13.62 -28.99
N ASP A 482 22.15 14.53 -29.89
CA ASP A 482 21.83 15.92 -29.58
C ASP A 482 20.38 16.04 -29.13
N TYR A 483 20.17 15.94 -27.82
CA TYR A 483 18.83 16.08 -27.24
C TYR A 483 18.22 17.45 -27.51
N GLU A 484 19.01 18.53 -27.57
CA GLU A 484 18.45 19.88 -27.76
C GLU A 484 17.76 19.97 -29.12
N ALA A 485 18.38 19.40 -30.16
CA ALA A 485 17.86 19.34 -31.52
C ALA A 485 16.60 18.47 -31.70
N VAL A 486 16.33 17.52 -30.80
CA VAL A 486 15.17 16.61 -30.88
C VAL A 486 14.19 16.75 -29.73
N SER A 487 14.43 17.69 -28.80
CA SER A 487 13.69 17.86 -27.55
C SER A 487 12.20 18.15 -27.77
N ASP A 488 11.86 18.78 -28.88
CA ASP A 488 10.51 19.08 -29.35
C ASP A 488 9.67 17.82 -29.61
N ARG A 489 10.31 16.66 -29.82
CA ARG A 489 9.66 15.39 -30.14
C ARG A 489 9.31 14.54 -28.91
N PHE A 490 9.64 15.02 -27.71
CA PHE A 490 9.51 14.25 -26.46
C PHE A 490 8.86 15.08 -25.35
N ASP A 491 8.10 14.38 -24.51
CA ASP A 491 7.54 14.93 -23.29
C ASP A 491 8.63 15.09 -22.22
N LYS A 492 8.58 16.21 -21.50
CA LYS A 492 9.45 16.45 -20.34
C LYS A 492 8.91 15.72 -19.11
N VAL A 493 9.81 15.27 -18.24
CA VAL A 493 9.44 14.77 -16.91
C VAL A 493 9.37 15.97 -15.97
N ASP A 494 8.29 16.10 -15.20
CA ASP A 494 8.05 17.32 -14.40
C ASP A 494 8.93 17.36 -13.15
N LYS A 495 9.17 16.20 -12.53
CA LYS A 495 10.09 16.06 -11.41
C LYS A 495 10.86 14.76 -11.47
N VAL A 496 12.15 14.83 -11.14
CA VAL A 496 13.02 13.66 -10.96
C VAL A 496 13.56 13.66 -9.54
N ILE A 497 13.43 12.54 -8.84
CA ILE A 497 13.96 12.33 -7.49
C ILE A 497 15.05 11.26 -7.54
N ASP A 498 16.28 11.66 -7.21
CA ASP A 498 17.41 10.75 -7.12
C ASP A 498 17.59 10.25 -5.69
N LEU A 499 17.50 8.92 -5.52
CA LEU A 499 17.66 8.26 -4.23
C LEU A 499 19.07 7.70 -4.00
N HIS A 500 19.99 7.89 -4.95
CA HIS A 500 21.38 7.46 -4.84
C HIS A 500 21.53 5.95 -4.56
N GLY A 501 20.73 5.15 -5.26
CA GLY A 501 20.69 3.71 -5.11
C GLY A 501 19.91 3.01 -6.22
N HIS A 502 19.84 1.68 -6.15
CA HIS A 502 18.99 0.87 -7.01
C HIS A 502 17.59 0.81 -6.42
N ILE A 503 16.58 1.27 -7.16
CA ILE A 503 15.16 1.15 -6.78
C ILE A 503 14.70 -0.27 -7.12
N ILE A 504 14.22 -1.01 -6.12
CA ILE A 504 13.80 -2.41 -6.27
C ILE A 504 12.30 -2.62 -6.01
N GLY A 505 11.60 -1.60 -5.51
CA GLY A 505 10.18 -1.67 -5.22
C GLY A 505 9.61 -0.32 -4.87
N MET A 506 8.35 -0.10 -5.23
CA MET A 506 7.61 1.12 -4.89
C MET A 506 6.17 0.75 -4.53
N ALA A 507 5.58 1.47 -3.57
CA ALA A 507 4.17 1.35 -3.22
C ALA A 507 3.60 2.69 -2.76
N LEU A 508 2.32 2.90 -2.97
CA LEU A 508 1.59 4.08 -2.51
C LEU A 508 0.92 3.76 -1.16
N SER A 509 0.80 4.77 -0.30
CA SER A 509 -0.11 4.68 0.83
C SER A 509 -1.57 4.55 0.33
N PRO A 510 -2.52 4.03 1.14
CA PRO A 510 -3.91 3.84 0.69
C PRO A 510 -4.62 5.12 0.24
N ASP A 511 -4.21 6.26 0.79
CA ASP A 511 -4.67 7.59 0.41
C ASP A 511 -3.83 8.21 -0.72
N HIS A 512 -2.89 7.48 -1.32
CA HIS A 512 -1.97 7.93 -2.38
C HIS A 512 -1.16 9.19 -2.04
N ARG A 513 -1.07 9.57 -0.77
CA ARG A 513 -0.37 10.78 -0.33
C ARG A 513 1.14 10.57 -0.25
N TYR A 514 1.57 9.38 0.15
CA TYR A 514 2.97 9.06 0.36
C TYR A 514 3.39 7.92 -0.55
N LEU A 515 4.57 8.07 -1.13
CA LEU A 515 5.25 7.06 -1.91
C LEU A 515 6.33 6.42 -1.05
N TYR A 516 6.27 5.10 -0.91
CA TYR A 516 7.26 4.27 -0.24
C TYR A 516 8.14 3.61 -1.29
N VAL A 517 9.46 3.70 -1.10
CA VAL A 517 10.42 3.24 -2.11
C VAL A 517 11.50 2.41 -1.45
N ASN A 518 11.60 1.15 -1.86
CA ASN A 518 12.71 0.27 -1.50
C ASN A 518 13.91 0.60 -2.37
N THR A 519 15.04 0.90 -1.72
CA THR A 519 16.29 1.20 -2.40
C THR A 519 17.47 0.48 -1.79
N ARG A 520 18.43 0.10 -2.63
CA ARG A 520 19.75 -0.37 -2.22
C ARG A 520 20.77 0.72 -2.49
N PRO A 521 21.24 1.45 -1.46
CA PRO A 521 22.14 2.57 -1.66
C PRO A 521 23.52 2.08 -2.11
N TRP A 522 24.21 2.91 -2.91
CA TRP A 522 25.66 2.77 -3.13
C TRP A 522 26.42 3.80 -2.28
N PRO A 523 27.77 3.72 -2.18
CA PRO A 523 28.56 4.62 -1.34
C PRO A 523 28.26 6.11 -1.59
N LYS A 524 28.17 6.88 -0.50
CA LYS A 524 27.94 8.33 -0.60
C LYS A 524 29.05 8.98 -1.41
N ASN A 525 28.69 9.83 -2.36
CA ASN A 525 29.59 10.54 -3.29
C ASN A 525 30.27 9.63 -4.34
N TYR A 526 29.72 8.46 -4.62
CA TYR A 526 30.22 7.64 -5.73
C TYR A 526 29.96 8.35 -7.07
N ILE A 527 31.02 8.62 -7.83
CA ILE A 527 30.93 9.21 -9.16
C ILE A 527 30.94 8.08 -10.18
N ILE A 528 29.89 8.02 -10.99
CA ILE A 528 29.76 7.09 -12.10
C ILE A 528 30.75 7.47 -13.20
N THR A 529 31.84 6.72 -13.34
CA THR A 529 32.87 6.95 -14.37
C THR A 529 32.57 6.24 -15.68
N ASN A 530 32.06 5.01 -15.62
CA ASN A 530 31.68 4.21 -16.78
C ASN A 530 30.20 3.75 -16.66
N PRO A 531 29.26 4.25 -17.49
CA PRO A 531 27.85 3.87 -17.50
C PRO A 531 27.53 2.39 -17.79
N LEU A 532 28.53 1.54 -18.04
CA LEU A 532 28.35 0.10 -18.23
C LEU A 532 28.78 -0.72 -17.01
N GLU A 533 29.45 -0.12 -16.03
CA GLU A 533 29.96 -0.80 -14.83
C GLU A 533 29.20 -0.34 -13.59
N PRO A 534 28.25 -1.14 -13.06
CA PRO A 534 27.44 -0.73 -11.91
C PRO A 534 28.28 -0.46 -10.66
N PRO A 535 27.82 0.42 -9.75
CA PRO A 535 28.56 0.70 -8.54
C PRO A 535 28.42 -0.50 -7.58
N PRO A 536 29.27 -0.59 -6.56
CA PRO A 536 28.99 -1.47 -5.44
C PRO A 536 27.69 -1.01 -4.75
N ILE A 537 26.76 -1.93 -4.50
CA ILE A 537 25.51 -1.66 -3.79
C ILE A 537 25.50 -2.33 -2.42
N ALA A 538 24.85 -1.69 -1.44
CA ALA A 538 24.65 -2.27 -0.13
C ALA A 538 23.76 -3.51 -0.18
N GLN A 539 23.93 -4.42 0.77
CA GLN A 539 22.99 -5.53 0.98
C GLN A 539 21.75 -5.07 1.73
N GLU A 540 21.85 -4.00 2.53
CA GLU A 540 20.72 -3.43 3.26
C GLU A 540 19.77 -2.71 2.31
N ILE A 541 18.47 -2.84 2.56
CA ILE A 541 17.43 -2.13 1.85
C ILE A 541 16.88 -1.01 2.74
N ASP A 542 16.88 0.20 2.19
CA ASP A 542 16.32 1.40 2.79
C ASP A 542 14.93 1.66 2.20
N ILE A 543 13.91 1.82 3.06
CA ILE A 543 12.60 2.33 2.66
C ILE A 543 12.57 3.84 2.85
N HIS A 544 12.48 4.58 1.74
CA HIS A 544 12.26 6.02 1.76
C HIS A 544 10.77 6.35 1.71
N VAL A 545 10.37 7.40 2.42
CA VAL A 545 9.01 7.96 2.36
C VAL A 545 9.08 9.31 1.67
N ILE A 546 8.32 9.48 0.59
CA ILE A 546 8.22 10.72 -0.18
C ILE A 546 6.79 11.22 -0.08
N ASP A 547 6.63 12.49 0.32
CA ASP A 547 5.34 13.16 0.30
C ASP A 547 5.05 13.67 -1.11
N LEU A 548 3.94 13.21 -1.71
CA LEU A 548 3.58 13.57 -3.07
C LEU A 548 3.03 15.00 -3.20
N MET A 549 2.61 15.66 -2.10
CA MET A 549 2.23 17.08 -2.19
C MET A 549 3.43 18.02 -2.18
N THR A 550 4.50 17.65 -1.48
CA THR A 550 5.71 18.49 -1.41
C THR A 550 6.82 17.99 -2.34
N LEU A 551 6.68 16.77 -2.87
CA LEU A 551 7.68 16.04 -3.66
C LEU A 551 9.03 15.94 -2.95
N LYS A 552 9.00 15.85 -1.62
CA LYS A 552 10.18 15.79 -0.76
C LYS A 552 10.18 14.52 0.08
N ARG A 553 11.38 14.03 0.36
CA ARG A 553 11.60 12.94 1.33
C ARG A 553 11.28 13.44 2.73
N ILE A 554 10.54 12.65 3.49
CA ILE A 554 10.14 12.98 4.86
C ILE A 554 10.25 11.76 5.78
N GLY A 555 10.27 12.03 7.09
CA GLY A 555 10.34 10.99 8.11
C GLY A 555 11.68 10.24 8.16
N ASN A 556 11.72 9.28 9.07
CA ASN A 556 12.81 8.34 9.27
C ASN A 556 12.72 7.19 8.27
N MET A 557 13.89 6.81 7.73
CA MET A 557 14.03 5.64 6.85
C MET A 557 13.75 4.36 7.63
N LEU A 558 12.97 3.46 7.04
CA LEU A 558 12.71 2.14 7.63
C LEU A 558 13.77 1.16 7.15
N ARG A 559 14.38 0.44 8.09
CA ARG A 559 15.48 -0.50 7.84
C ARG A 559 15.26 -1.78 8.65
N ALA A 560 15.61 -2.91 8.05
CA ALA A 560 15.81 -4.21 8.73
C ALA A 560 16.19 -5.31 7.72
N HIS A 561 15.70 -5.17 6.48
CA HIS A 561 15.68 -6.24 5.50
C HIS A 561 16.82 -6.12 4.49
N LYS A 562 17.18 -7.25 3.86
CA LYS A 562 18.38 -7.37 3.02
C LYS A 562 18.11 -8.03 1.67
N ALA A 563 18.97 -7.71 0.72
CA ALA A 563 19.08 -8.37 -0.56
C ALA A 563 20.55 -8.65 -0.94
N TYR A 564 20.74 -9.67 -1.76
CA TYR A 564 22.02 -10.24 -2.14
C TYR A 564 22.25 -10.26 -3.65
N THR A 565 21.21 -10.05 -4.47
CA THR A 565 21.33 -9.92 -5.93
C THR A 565 22.45 -8.92 -6.29
N PRO A 566 23.36 -9.27 -7.22
CA PRO A 566 24.47 -8.40 -7.57
C PRO A 566 23.99 -7.11 -8.26
N SER A 567 24.84 -6.09 -8.29
CA SER A 567 24.52 -4.81 -8.93
C SER A 567 24.34 -4.86 -10.45
N THR A 568 24.73 -5.97 -11.08
CA THR A 568 24.55 -6.24 -12.51
C THR A 568 23.16 -6.76 -12.86
N GLU A 569 22.34 -7.09 -11.86
CA GLU A 569 21.01 -7.67 -12.05
C GLU A 569 19.95 -6.80 -11.38
N CYS A 570 18.75 -6.82 -11.96
CA CYS A 570 17.58 -6.14 -11.43
C CYS A 570 16.56 -7.18 -11.00
N PHE A 571 16.03 -7.00 -9.79
CA PHE A 571 15.02 -7.83 -9.17
C PHE A 571 14.01 -6.91 -8.49
N PHE A 572 12.78 -7.40 -8.34
CA PHE A 572 11.70 -6.64 -7.73
C PHE A 572 11.32 -7.25 -6.40
N ILE A 573 11.19 -6.41 -5.38
CA ILE A 573 10.54 -6.75 -4.12
C ILE A 573 9.33 -5.84 -3.98
N PHE A 574 8.14 -6.43 -4.04
CA PHE A 574 6.89 -5.71 -3.92
C PHE A 574 6.55 -5.54 -2.43
N LEU A 575 6.67 -4.29 -1.97
CA LEU A 575 6.19 -3.84 -0.68
C LEU A 575 4.73 -3.40 -0.78
N ASP A 576 4.07 -3.33 0.38
CA ASP A 576 2.71 -2.79 0.48
C ASP A 576 2.53 -1.99 1.77
N VAL A 577 1.54 -1.10 1.77
CA VAL A 577 1.32 -0.09 2.80
C VAL A 577 -0.16 -0.02 3.15
N CYS A 578 -0.49 -0.23 4.42
CA CYS A 578 -1.82 0.09 4.95
C CYS A 578 -1.77 1.35 5.82
N ASP A 579 -2.88 1.77 6.44
CA ASP A 579 -2.93 3.00 7.23
C ASP A 579 -1.91 3.05 8.37
N ASP A 580 -1.67 1.91 9.00
CA ASP A 580 -0.86 1.80 10.23
C ASP A 580 0.51 1.16 10.00
N TYR A 581 0.65 0.35 8.96
CA TYR A 581 1.81 -0.50 8.77
C TYR A 581 2.37 -0.43 7.35
N VAL A 582 3.66 -0.72 7.25
CA VAL A 582 4.37 -0.98 5.99
C VAL A 582 4.93 -2.38 6.09
N ALA A 583 4.86 -3.14 5.01
CA ALA A 583 5.49 -4.45 4.94
C ALA A 583 6.31 -4.57 3.65
N SER A 584 7.40 -5.33 3.72
CA SER A 584 8.25 -5.64 2.55
C SER A 584 8.81 -7.05 2.65
N GLY A 585 8.99 -7.69 1.50
CA GLY A 585 9.78 -8.91 1.36
C GLY A 585 11.29 -8.64 1.42
N ALA A 586 12.09 -9.71 1.36
CA ALA A 586 13.55 -9.66 1.40
C ALA A 586 14.15 -10.95 0.82
N GLU A 587 15.41 -10.89 0.37
CA GLU A 587 16.15 -12.09 -0.07
C GLU A 587 16.82 -12.83 1.09
N ASP A 588 16.72 -12.32 2.31
CA ASP A 588 17.15 -13.01 3.54
C ASP A 588 16.15 -14.06 4.04
N MET A 589 15.22 -14.48 3.17
CA MET A 589 14.15 -15.45 3.42
C MET A 589 13.10 -14.98 4.44
N HIS A 590 12.99 -13.68 4.66
CA HIS A 590 11.98 -13.10 5.54
C HIS A 590 11.20 -11.97 4.87
N ALA A 591 9.95 -11.79 5.28
CA ALA A 591 9.26 -10.50 5.16
C ALA A 591 9.34 -9.75 6.48
N TYR A 592 9.15 -8.45 6.44
CA TYR A 592 9.27 -7.55 7.59
C TYR A 592 8.05 -6.63 7.68
N LEU A 593 7.65 -6.30 8.90
CA LEU A 593 6.57 -5.39 9.23
C LEU A 593 7.09 -4.21 10.04
N TRP A 594 6.71 -2.99 9.69
CA TRP A 594 7.00 -1.77 10.44
C TRP A 594 5.72 -1.03 10.81
N ASP A 595 5.72 -0.35 11.96
CA ASP A 595 4.73 0.68 12.25
C ASP A 595 5.08 1.96 11.48
N ARG A 596 4.08 2.55 10.82
CA ARG A 596 4.27 3.74 9.99
C ARG A 596 4.69 4.96 10.77
N TYR A 597 4.04 5.25 11.90
CA TYR A 597 4.21 6.52 12.62
C TYR A 597 5.42 6.50 13.55
N TYR A 598 5.59 5.43 14.32
CA TYR A 598 6.72 5.32 15.22
C TYR A 598 7.99 4.85 14.52
N GLY A 599 7.89 4.35 13.29
CA GLY A 599 9.04 3.88 12.50
C GLY A 599 9.71 2.63 13.09
N ILE A 600 8.98 1.84 13.88
CA ILE A 600 9.51 0.68 14.59
C ILE A 600 9.37 -0.56 13.72
N SER A 601 10.39 -1.42 13.68
CA SER A 601 10.26 -2.75 13.11
C SER A 601 9.59 -3.71 14.12
N LEU A 602 8.44 -4.26 13.76
CA LEU A 602 7.56 -5.00 14.67
C LEU A 602 7.77 -6.51 14.59
N ALA A 603 7.81 -7.05 13.38
CA ALA A 603 7.85 -8.49 13.14
C ALA A 603 8.66 -8.83 11.88
N LYS A 604 9.21 -10.05 11.89
CA LYS A 604 9.71 -10.73 10.69
C LYS A 604 8.96 -12.03 10.47
N TYR A 605 8.68 -12.37 9.21
CA TYR A 605 7.93 -13.55 8.79
C TYR A 605 8.85 -14.47 8.00
N LYS A 606 9.13 -15.66 8.52
CA LYS A 606 10.05 -16.59 7.87
C LYS A 606 9.40 -17.30 6.67
N HIS A 607 10.20 -17.51 5.65
CA HIS A 607 10.00 -18.42 4.53
C HIS A 607 11.23 -19.32 4.38
N THR A 608 11.18 -20.32 3.50
CA THR A 608 12.37 -21.16 3.23
C THR A 608 13.21 -20.66 2.06
N ASP A 609 12.76 -19.60 1.38
CA ASP A 609 13.46 -18.93 0.28
C ASP A 609 13.05 -17.43 0.25
N VAL A 610 13.57 -16.68 -0.73
CA VAL A 610 13.30 -15.24 -0.96
C VAL A 610 11.81 -14.92 -0.87
N VAL A 611 11.46 -13.83 -0.19
CA VAL A 611 10.08 -13.31 -0.14
C VAL A 611 9.94 -12.19 -1.16
N ASN A 612 9.16 -12.42 -2.22
CA ASN A 612 9.07 -11.53 -3.38
C ASN A 612 8.04 -10.41 -3.21
N SER A 613 6.91 -10.72 -2.58
CA SER A 613 5.79 -9.79 -2.48
C SER A 613 5.03 -9.98 -1.18
N VAL A 614 4.52 -8.86 -0.68
CA VAL A 614 3.60 -8.81 0.45
C VAL A 614 2.39 -7.96 0.09
N ALA A 615 1.24 -8.25 0.67
CA ALA A 615 0.05 -7.41 0.51
C ALA A 615 -0.84 -7.45 1.76
N PHE A 616 -1.29 -6.28 2.20
CA PHE A 616 -2.30 -6.13 3.23
C PHE A 616 -3.70 -6.27 2.64
N ASN A 617 -4.63 -6.76 3.45
CA ASN A 617 -6.03 -6.62 3.09
C ASN A 617 -6.46 -5.15 3.30
N PRO A 618 -6.96 -4.44 2.26
CA PRO A 618 -7.30 -3.03 2.35
C PRO A 618 -8.49 -2.73 3.28
N LYS A 619 -9.29 -3.74 3.64
CA LYS A 619 -10.39 -3.62 4.62
C LYS A 619 -10.06 -4.23 5.99
N ASP A 620 -8.95 -4.95 6.11
CA ASP A 620 -8.51 -5.58 7.35
C ASP A 620 -6.98 -5.50 7.49
N SER A 621 -6.48 -4.43 8.13
CA SER A 621 -5.04 -4.24 8.36
C SER A 621 -4.40 -5.32 9.24
N GLU A 622 -5.21 -6.16 9.89
CA GLU A 622 -4.75 -7.30 10.68
C GLU A 622 -4.49 -8.55 9.84
N MET A 623 -4.77 -8.51 8.52
CA MET A 623 -4.47 -9.56 7.55
C MET A 623 -3.34 -9.14 6.61
N LEU A 624 -2.28 -9.94 6.57
CA LEU A 624 -1.15 -9.79 5.65
C LEU A 624 -0.93 -11.10 4.89
N VAL A 625 -0.62 -11.02 3.60
CA VAL A 625 -0.23 -12.15 2.76
C VAL A 625 1.21 -11.97 2.31
N THR A 626 2.00 -13.04 2.38
CA THR A 626 3.39 -13.05 1.91
C THR A 626 3.58 -14.18 0.90
N THR A 627 4.32 -13.91 -0.18
CA THR A 627 4.60 -14.87 -1.26
C THR A 627 6.10 -15.01 -1.51
N SER A 628 6.55 -16.23 -1.84
CA SER A 628 7.96 -16.56 -1.83
C SER A 628 8.38 -17.48 -2.98
N ASP A 629 9.69 -17.46 -3.23
CA ASP A 629 10.41 -18.44 -4.05
C ASP A 629 10.30 -19.87 -3.52
N ASP A 630 9.85 -20.07 -2.27
CA ASP A 630 9.56 -21.40 -1.69
C ASP A 630 8.25 -22.05 -2.19
N PHE A 631 7.58 -21.41 -3.14
CA PHE A 631 6.33 -21.83 -3.79
C PHE A 631 5.11 -21.74 -2.87
N THR A 632 5.26 -21.15 -1.69
CA THR A 632 4.18 -21.02 -0.72
C THR A 632 3.65 -19.59 -0.62
N ILE A 633 2.38 -19.51 -0.24
CA ILE A 633 1.70 -18.26 0.12
C ILE A 633 1.32 -18.39 1.60
N LYS A 634 1.78 -17.49 2.46
CA LYS A 634 1.45 -17.51 3.90
C LYS A 634 0.47 -16.40 4.23
N ILE A 635 -0.56 -16.77 5.00
CA ILE A 635 -1.62 -15.87 5.44
C ILE A 635 -1.44 -15.58 6.92
N TRP A 636 -1.17 -14.32 7.25
CA TRP A 636 -0.92 -13.86 8.61
C TRP A 636 -2.15 -13.12 9.15
N ARG A 637 -2.47 -13.37 10.43
CA ARG A 637 -3.56 -12.71 11.16
C ARG A 637 -3.09 -12.20 12.50
N SER A 638 -3.76 -11.19 13.04
CA SER A 638 -3.49 -10.74 14.40
C SER A 638 -3.79 -11.83 15.44
N ARG A 639 -3.21 -11.68 16.63
CA ARG A 639 -3.50 -12.59 17.75
C ARG A 639 -4.96 -12.50 18.18
N ALA A 640 -5.54 -11.29 18.12
CA ALA A 640 -6.94 -11.07 18.43
C ALA A 640 -7.84 -11.81 17.43
N LYS A 641 -7.58 -11.63 16.13
CA LYS A 641 -8.36 -12.28 15.06
C LYS A 641 -8.18 -13.79 15.04
N ALA A 642 -6.96 -14.28 15.28
CA ALA A 642 -6.69 -15.71 15.40
C ALA A 642 -7.50 -16.35 16.53
N LYS A 643 -7.58 -15.71 17.71
CA LYS A 643 -8.43 -16.17 18.81
C LYS A 643 -9.91 -16.18 18.44
N GLN A 644 -10.40 -15.12 17.78
CA GLN A 644 -11.80 -15.05 17.32
C GLN A 644 -12.15 -16.18 16.35
N LEU A 645 -11.22 -16.54 15.48
CA LEU A 645 -11.38 -17.61 14.49
C LEU A 645 -11.02 -19.01 15.02
N ASN A 646 -10.73 -19.15 16.33
CA ASN A 646 -10.28 -20.40 16.96
C ASN A 646 -9.05 -21.03 16.27
N ILE A 647 -8.15 -20.19 15.74
CA ILE A 647 -6.91 -20.63 15.12
C ILE A 647 -5.90 -20.89 16.24
N ASP A 648 -5.34 -22.09 16.26
CA ASP A 648 -4.34 -22.48 17.25
C ASP A 648 -3.01 -21.74 17.00
N ALA A 649 -2.76 -20.71 17.81
CA ALA A 649 -1.53 -19.94 17.77
C ALA A 649 -0.29 -20.71 18.30
N SER A 650 -0.47 -21.93 18.82
CA SER A 650 0.63 -22.77 19.30
C SER A 650 1.29 -23.61 18.20
N ASN A 651 0.63 -23.77 17.04
CA ASN A 651 1.17 -24.52 15.91
C ASN A 651 1.87 -23.59 14.91
N ASN A 652 3.20 -23.70 14.83
CA ASN A 652 4.09 -23.13 13.81
C ASN A 652 4.03 -21.60 13.62
N SER A 653 4.33 -20.78 14.64
CA SER A 653 4.58 -19.35 14.40
C SER A 653 5.99 -19.14 13.81
N GLU A 654 6.06 -19.04 12.50
CA GLU A 654 7.25 -18.62 11.75
C GLU A 654 7.49 -17.09 11.79
N ALA A 655 6.63 -16.37 12.51
CA ALA A 655 6.83 -14.96 12.82
C ALA A 655 7.64 -14.76 14.10
N PHE A 656 8.54 -13.78 14.09
CA PHE A 656 9.37 -13.42 15.24
C PHE A 656 9.26 -11.92 15.48
N TYR A 657 9.20 -11.51 16.76
CA TYR A 657 9.37 -10.12 17.11
C TYR A 657 10.80 -9.70 16.83
N LEU A 658 10.96 -8.56 16.15
CA LEU A 658 12.26 -7.92 16.02
C LEU A 658 12.53 -7.20 17.33
N LYS A 659 13.33 -7.82 18.20
CA LYS A 659 13.98 -7.04 19.26
C LYS A 659 14.89 -6.07 18.55
N ASN A 660 14.73 -4.77 18.78
CA ASN A 660 15.72 -3.77 18.36
C ASN A 660 17.08 -4.19 18.91
N SER A 661 17.87 -4.86 18.08
CA SER A 661 19.21 -5.37 18.40
C SER A 661 20.14 -4.17 18.43
N GLY A 662 20.36 -3.66 19.63
CA GLY A 662 21.47 -2.78 19.95
C GLY A 662 22.61 -3.57 20.58
N ASP A 663 22.86 -4.79 20.10
CA ASP A 663 24.04 -5.59 20.46
C ASP A 663 24.98 -5.61 19.26
N ASN A 664 25.69 -4.48 19.10
CA ASN A 664 27.16 -4.40 19.12
C ASN A 664 27.61 -2.94 18.98
#